data_AF-A0A928S319-F1
#
_entry.id   AF-A0A928S319-F1
#
_cell.length_a   1.000
_cell.length_b   1.000
_cell.length_c   1.000
_cell.angle_alpha   90.00
_cell.angle_beta   90.00
_cell.angle_gamma   90.00
#
_symmetry.space_group_name_H-M   'P 1'
#
loop_
_entity.id
_entity.type
_entity.pdbx_description
1 polymer ?
#
loop_
_entity_poly.entity_id
_entity_poly.type
_entity_poly.pdbx_seq_one_letter_code
_entity_poly.pdbx_strand_id
1 'polypeptide(L)'
;MTGRSMRRIRTWTCAGLIACAALPARGGPNLVAVGFFDLAPKLANVRYSLTDPQTVVLEFDGEHDFGRILVKSETPRSVARRGLVAGYTGSRGGAPGFLLFDMSEAQIQNAQVVMEFNLKGEIRPGRTYEYEIEMFTENEIQGGIPAIMPAFWADGKPFGVEVTLTNPIETSDKISRTRFIRGTVVAPDFEQMTSSAKIVLKLPQNFGQRFAVQRLTFREIDDELKAGLDPEMPAPVRYIEIKTPVEGQILDALKKQKEGFLQYVEGNPDGYWIAGNQEDSILLTCSVVSALGELGDPKLEDRLRKAMDWLAEQTPPENTFFSTTTVGARLYTLSRFGGVERFRKEITRDMDYLVRAQYDSGGWSTVSYLAQSAEAANTQPTHVSTWAAMLALREATFAGVECPRKVWTQAANYWTAGQSTKSGGFRQKLEQYGGLSENVSDEFTALGVVGMMISMEMASGPGARDCRQVLAYKTLQKGIDAALAFLNTRYAAEYSEELLGQLGRVENMPFFVRLQVFQYLRTVSGIPRLNDRDYFRLEAEKLFDPAQGLYDFNSGVFAGGFGTTAACMSAFALGASPTAYQRIVVGGGDAKDYEHSWDVQHLTRYVMAQRKRPLNWRRSSLEDEARHLLEVPVMFLNVAGPLNLEPDHLEKLRTYVFNGGTLLINVVSEQESQRDAVASVLRTAFPEYELRDLPKDHPVLTLREKIEQPVVAKVLGNGVRDFVFLAVNEGGRDWSCDFHTYRTGKDGAPHRFAFMNNLLEYTLDSSPFRSSFDPSPLPQRSTPTREFHVATLEIGGDQPVYPDLLKTLDLVMTSNYRTRIVDAKDGEAPLLWVMVTGPKAPTEAQTKRIRDHVEGGGFLIVDVVTGSEAWGEAALAALRTALPGMTTTQMRTLHPTYTGKIPGTQGFDARGGALRKSMTSELVQNGRSEFSVLKGKDGDFGVFSHYDLSSGLTYNQFPGCRGLTPPTARQLAVNCVLQAMFHDKQN
;
A
#
# COMPACT_ATOMS: atom_id res chain seq x y z
N MET A 1 19.55 29.83 11.77
CA MET A 1 18.24 30.54 11.67
C MET A 1 17.04 29.66 12.04
N THR A 2 17.21 28.57 12.82
CA THR A 2 16.17 27.52 12.98
C THR A 2 15.33 27.64 14.26
N GLY A 3 15.74 28.43 15.26
CA GLY A 3 15.01 28.57 16.54
C GLY A 3 13.99 29.72 16.63
N ARG A 4 14.18 30.83 15.90
CA ARG A 4 13.28 32.01 15.94
C ARG A 4 12.05 31.85 15.03
N SER A 5 12.19 31.20 13.89
CA SER A 5 11.13 30.93 12.92
C SER A 5 10.13 29.86 13.42
N MET A 6 10.60 28.79 14.07
CA MET A 6 9.73 27.78 14.67
C MET A 6 8.89 28.33 15.85
N ARG A 7 9.43 29.28 16.62
CA ARG A 7 8.65 30.00 17.65
C ARG A 7 7.56 30.90 17.05
N ARG A 8 7.80 31.50 15.87
CA ARG A 8 6.84 32.36 15.16
C ARG A 8 5.64 31.59 14.58
N ILE A 9 5.86 30.36 14.08
CA ILE A 9 4.75 29.49 13.64
C ILE A 9 3.91 29.02 14.85
N ARG A 10 4.55 28.72 15.98
CA ARG A 10 3.86 28.32 17.23
C ARG A 10 2.99 29.42 17.86
N THR A 11 3.27 30.69 17.61
CA THR A 11 2.52 31.80 18.25
C THR A 11 1.09 31.98 17.71
N TRP A 12 0.77 31.49 16.50
CA TRP A 12 -0.60 31.55 15.96
C TRP A 12 -1.57 30.56 16.62
N THR A 13 -1.06 29.46 17.22
CA THR A 13 -1.91 28.56 18.02
C THR A 13 -2.49 29.20 19.29
N CYS A 14 -2.03 30.39 19.71
CA CYS A 14 -2.43 31.00 20.97
C CYS A 14 -3.06 32.41 20.87
N ALA A 15 -3.16 33.03 19.68
CA ALA A 15 -3.72 34.38 19.58
C ALA A 15 -4.53 34.56 18.29
N GLY A 16 -5.86 34.39 18.38
CA GLY A 16 -6.79 35.03 17.44
C GLY A 16 -7.78 34.16 16.66
N LEU A 17 -7.73 32.82 16.73
CA LEU A 17 -8.73 31.96 16.07
C LEU A 17 -9.51 31.14 17.10
N ILE A 18 -10.76 31.53 17.30
CA ILE A 18 -11.72 30.82 18.15
C ILE A 18 -11.99 29.43 17.53
N ALA A 19 -11.88 28.41 18.36
CA ALA A 19 -12.02 27.00 18.05
C ALA A 19 -13.25 26.68 17.18
N CYS A 20 -12.99 26.22 15.94
CA CYS A 20 -13.93 25.42 15.18
C CYS A 20 -13.50 23.96 15.29
N ALA A 21 -14.36 23.11 15.85
CA ALA A 21 -14.25 21.66 15.71
C ALA A 21 -14.63 21.28 14.28
N ALA A 22 -13.73 21.54 13.32
CA ALA A 22 -13.85 21.02 11.97
C ALA A 22 -13.29 19.59 11.98
N LEU A 23 -14.18 18.60 11.90
CA LEU A 23 -13.79 17.20 11.73
C LEU A 23 -12.88 17.06 10.49
N PRO A 24 -11.82 16.24 10.56
CA PRO A 24 -10.85 16.12 9.47
C PRO A 24 -11.55 15.66 8.19
N ALA A 25 -11.48 16.52 7.19
CA ALA A 25 -11.75 16.24 5.80
C ALA A 25 -10.54 15.55 5.18
N ARG A 26 -10.75 14.52 4.40
CA ARG A 26 -9.83 13.72 3.60
C ARG A 26 -10.59 13.10 2.42
N GLY A 27 -10.50 13.69 1.23
CA GLY A 27 -10.78 13.11 -0.09
C GLY A 27 -11.78 11.97 -0.36
N GLY A 28 -12.79 12.25 -1.19
CA GLY A 28 -13.65 11.27 -1.87
C GLY A 28 -12.93 10.43 -2.94
N PRO A 29 -13.50 9.34 -3.47
CA PRO A 29 -12.86 8.54 -4.52
C PRO A 29 -12.88 9.18 -5.93
N ASN A 30 -13.29 10.43 -6.02
CA ASN A 30 -13.40 11.19 -7.27
C ASN A 30 -12.46 12.39 -7.22
N LEU A 31 -11.66 12.42 -6.17
CA LEU A 31 -10.72 13.45 -5.81
C LEU A 31 -9.47 13.26 -6.65
N VAL A 32 -9.35 14.08 -7.68
CA VAL A 32 -8.21 14.09 -8.57
C VAL A 32 -7.02 14.75 -7.90
N ALA A 33 -7.22 15.80 -7.10
CA ALA A 33 -6.15 16.45 -6.35
C ALA A 33 -6.65 16.93 -4.99
N VAL A 34 -5.78 16.93 -3.99
CA VAL A 34 -6.14 17.42 -2.67
C VAL A 34 -4.94 17.99 -1.92
N GLY A 35 -5.17 18.99 -1.08
CA GLY A 35 -4.20 19.44 -0.10
C GLY A 35 -4.76 19.25 1.29
N PHE A 36 -4.21 18.31 2.07
CA PHE A 36 -4.48 18.18 3.50
C PHE A 36 -3.22 18.49 4.31
N PHE A 37 -3.37 19.37 5.30
CA PHE A 37 -2.24 19.90 6.06
C PHE A 37 -2.27 19.49 7.54
N ASP A 38 -3.01 18.42 7.82
CA ASP A 38 -2.98 17.72 9.11
C ASP A 38 -1.79 16.75 9.16
N LEU A 39 -0.61 17.34 9.15
CA LEU A 39 0.70 16.69 9.16
C LEU A 39 1.48 17.18 10.39
N ALA A 40 2.49 16.43 10.82
CA ALA A 40 3.39 16.93 11.85
C ALA A 40 3.95 18.32 11.44
N PRO A 41 4.05 19.29 12.37
CA PRO A 41 4.51 20.63 12.02
C PRO A 41 5.90 20.57 11.37
N LYS A 42 6.04 21.12 10.16
CA LYS A 42 7.27 21.01 9.36
C LYS A 42 7.47 22.24 8.48
N LEU A 43 8.70 22.71 8.38
CA LEU A 43 9.07 23.81 7.48
C LEU A 43 9.48 23.25 6.10
N ALA A 44 9.17 23.99 5.04
CA ALA A 44 9.66 23.68 3.71
C ALA A 44 11.18 23.96 3.62
N ASN A 45 11.88 23.08 2.91
CA ASN A 45 13.25 23.32 2.47
C ASN A 45 13.25 24.35 1.35
N VAL A 46 14.16 25.33 1.42
CA VAL A 46 14.25 26.41 0.43
C VAL A 46 15.43 26.16 -0.50
N ARG A 47 15.17 26.13 -1.80
CA ARG A 47 16.14 25.95 -2.88
C ARG A 47 15.96 27.01 -3.97
N TYR A 48 16.93 27.10 -4.86
CA TYR A 48 16.86 27.95 -6.05
C TYR A 48 16.56 27.07 -7.26
N SER A 49 15.68 27.53 -8.16
CA SER A 49 15.50 26.84 -9.44
C SER A 49 16.81 26.88 -10.25
N LEU A 50 17.22 25.75 -10.81
CA LEU A 50 18.44 25.65 -11.62
C LEU A 50 18.24 26.20 -13.04
N THR A 51 17.01 26.17 -13.54
CA THR A 51 16.63 26.56 -14.90
C THR A 51 16.03 27.97 -14.97
N ASP A 52 15.58 28.52 -13.84
CA ASP A 52 14.95 29.83 -13.77
C ASP A 52 15.58 30.71 -12.66
N PRO A 53 16.37 31.75 -13.00
CA PRO A 53 17.04 32.61 -12.03
C PRO A 53 16.08 33.50 -11.21
N GLN A 54 14.80 33.55 -11.57
CA GLN A 54 13.74 34.31 -10.89
C GLN A 54 12.85 33.45 -9.98
N THR A 55 13.14 32.14 -9.87
CA THR A 55 12.31 31.21 -9.10
C THR A 55 13.01 30.70 -7.82
N VAL A 56 12.31 30.81 -6.69
CA VAL A 56 12.62 30.13 -5.42
C VAL A 56 11.71 28.92 -5.27
N VAL A 57 12.26 27.76 -4.93
CA VAL A 57 11.53 26.51 -4.72
C VAL A 57 11.44 26.25 -3.22
N LEU A 58 10.22 26.08 -2.70
CA LEU A 58 9.95 25.62 -1.33
C LEU A 58 9.39 24.20 -1.43
N GLU A 59 10.12 23.23 -0.89
CA GLU A 59 9.81 21.81 -1.04
C GLU A 59 9.66 21.15 0.33
N PHE A 60 8.63 20.32 0.49
CA PHE A 60 8.42 19.54 1.70
C PHE A 60 8.91 18.11 1.48
N ASP A 61 9.64 17.55 2.44
CA ASP A 61 10.08 16.17 2.29
C ASP A 61 8.96 15.18 2.65
N GLY A 62 8.55 14.30 1.72
CA GLY A 62 7.60 13.21 1.97
C GLY A 62 6.62 12.94 0.81
N GLU A 63 5.83 11.87 0.89
CA GLU A 63 4.63 11.64 0.04
C GLU A 63 3.44 12.44 0.56
N HIS A 64 3.57 13.75 0.60
CA HIS A 64 2.44 14.62 0.91
C HIS A 64 1.59 14.80 -0.35
N ASP A 65 0.30 15.12 -0.19
CA ASP A 65 -0.59 15.40 -1.32
C ASP A 65 -0.18 16.68 -2.12
N PHE A 66 0.92 17.30 -1.68
CA PHE A 66 1.53 18.51 -2.17
C PHE A 66 2.97 18.23 -2.62
N GLY A 67 3.30 18.56 -3.87
CA GLY A 67 4.62 18.32 -4.48
C GLY A 67 5.64 19.41 -4.16
N ARG A 68 5.39 20.65 -4.62
CA ARG A 68 6.36 21.78 -4.56
C ARG A 68 5.66 23.13 -4.57
N ILE A 69 6.27 24.14 -3.95
CA ILE A 69 5.86 25.53 -4.10
C ILE A 69 6.94 26.27 -4.88
N LEU A 70 6.56 26.89 -5.99
CA LEU A 70 7.43 27.74 -6.78
C LEU A 70 7.02 29.18 -6.54
N VAL A 71 7.94 30.01 -6.04
CA VAL A 71 7.76 31.46 -5.91
C VAL A 71 8.56 32.10 -7.03
N LYS A 72 7.87 32.57 -8.07
CA LYS A 72 8.46 33.32 -9.17
C LYS A 72 8.32 34.81 -8.91
N SER A 73 9.37 35.59 -9.13
CA SER A 73 9.33 37.05 -8.97
C SER A 73 10.32 37.75 -9.87
N GLU A 74 10.00 38.98 -10.27
CA GLU A 74 10.94 39.90 -10.92
C GLU A 74 12.13 40.27 -10.01
N THR A 75 12.00 40.06 -8.70
CA THR A 75 13.08 40.25 -7.72
C THR A 75 14.10 39.11 -7.83
N PRO A 76 15.42 39.38 -7.84
CA PRO A 76 16.44 38.34 -7.85
C PRO A 76 16.24 37.30 -6.73
N ARG A 77 16.30 36.01 -7.05
CA ARG A 77 16.04 34.89 -6.13
C ARG A 77 16.80 34.96 -4.80
N SER A 78 18.01 35.54 -4.78
CA SER A 78 18.83 35.72 -3.58
C SER A 78 18.21 36.70 -2.57
N VAL A 79 17.51 37.72 -3.07
CA VAL A 79 16.76 38.71 -2.29
C VAL A 79 15.38 38.17 -1.96
N ALA A 80 14.68 37.58 -2.95
CA ALA A 80 13.35 37.01 -2.76
C ALA A 80 13.31 35.92 -1.68
N ARG A 81 14.39 35.12 -1.54
CA ARG A 81 14.51 34.12 -0.47
C ARG A 81 14.42 34.71 0.95
N ARG A 82 14.91 35.94 1.17
CA ARG A 82 14.96 36.52 2.53
C ARG A 82 13.52 36.80 2.99
N GLY A 83 13.12 36.17 4.09
CA GLY A 83 11.79 36.37 4.67
C GLY A 83 10.68 35.46 4.13
N LEU A 84 10.94 34.64 3.10
CA LEU A 84 10.02 33.59 2.66
C LEU A 84 10.06 32.40 3.60
N VAL A 85 8.90 32.03 4.15
CA VAL A 85 8.73 30.83 4.97
C VAL A 85 7.44 30.12 4.56
N ALA A 86 7.51 28.81 4.34
CA ALA A 86 6.33 27.96 4.22
C ALA A 86 6.44 26.80 5.22
N GLY A 87 5.32 26.38 5.82
CA GLY A 87 5.31 25.31 6.80
C GLY A 87 3.93 24.76 7.16
N TYR A 88 3.88 23.48 7.55
CA TYR A 88 2.72 22.89 8.20
C TYR A 88 2.67 23.28 9.67
N THR A 89 1.47 23.58 10.17
CA THR A 89 1.23 23.88 11.59
C THR A 89 0.87 22.65 12.42
N GLY A 90 0.38 21.59 11.78
CA GLY A 90 -0.13 20.34 12.37
C GLY A 90 -1.41 20.43 13.21
N SER A 91 -2.05 19.29 13.48
CA SER A 91 -3.19 19.22 14.40
C SER A 91 -2.74 19.13 15.85
N ARG A 92 -3.36 19.95 16.70
CA ARG A 92 -3.23 19.87 18.16
C ARG A 92 -4.63 20.01 18.76
N GLY A 93 -5.02 19.05 19.60
CA GLY A 93 -6.29 19.11 20.33
C GLY A 93 -7.53 19.11 19.44
N GLY A 94 -7.48 18.48 18.27
CA GLY A 94 -8.62 18.37 17.35
C GLY A 94 -8.82 19.57 16.41
N ALA A 95 -7.97 20.60 16.45
CA ALA A 95 -7.96 21.67 15.45
C ALA A 95 -7.27 21.19 14.15
N PRO A 96 -7.77 21.54 12.95
CA PRO A 96 -7.14 21.17 11.69
C PRO A 96 -5.78 21.87 11.51
N GLY A 97 -4.82 21.18 10.88
CA GLY A 97 -3.53 21.77 10.49
C GLY A 97 -3.64 22.58 9.17
N PHE A 98 -2.74 23.53 8.97
CA PHE A 98 -2.70 24.43 7.80
C PHE A 98 -1.33 24.44 7.14
N LEU A 99 -1.29 24.69 5.83
CA LEU A 99 -0.08 25.13 5.13
C LEU A 99 0.00 26.65 5.24
N LEU A 100 0.87 27.11 6.13
CA LEU A 100 1.13 28.53 6.34
C LEU A 100 2.23 29.00 5.40
N PHE A 101 1.98 30.14 4.75
CA PHE A 101 2.95 30.93 4.03
C PHE A 101 3.13 32.28 4.70
N ASP A 102 4.37 32.59 5.06
CA ASP A 102 4.77 33.87 5.61
C ASP A 102 5.68 34.59 4.62
N MET A 103 5.20 35.75 4.16
CA MET A 103 5.95 36.69 3.33
C MET A 103 6.06 38.08 3.99
N SER A 104 5.78 38.20 5.30
CA SER A 104 5.73 39.51 5.97
C SER A 104 7.07 40.24 5.98
N GLU A 105 8.19 39.49 5.91
CA GLU A 105 9.55 40.03 5.83
C GLU A 105 10.16 39.90 4.43
N ALA A 106 9.38 39.41 3.45
CA ALA A 106 9.87 39.17 2.11
C ALA A 106 9.74 40.44 1.24
N GLN A 107 10.84 40.86 0.63
CA GLN A 107 10.85 42.00 -0.30
C GLN A 107 10.72 41.48 -1.72
N ILE A 108 9.49 41.16 -2.14
CA ILE A 108 9.21 40.50 -3.43
C ILE A 108 8.22 41.35 -4.24
N GLN A 109 8.58 41.62 -5.50
CA GLN A 109 7.73 42.34 -6.45
C GLN A 109 7.03 41.38 -7.41
N ASN A 110 5.75 41.63 -7.68
CA ASN A 110 4.93 40.93 -8.66
C ASN A 110 5.08 39.40 -8.58
N ALA A 111 4.91 38.85 -7.36
CA ALA A 111 5.18 37.45 -7.10
C ALA A 111 4.06 36.56 -7.65
N GLN A 112 4.44 35.49 -8.33
CA GLN A 112 3.55 34.37 -8.63
C GLN A 112 3.92 33.20 -7.74
N VAL A 113 2.96 32.70 -6.95
CA VAL A 113 3.13 31.50 -6.14
C VAL A 113 2.40 30.35 -6.81
N VAL A 114 3.16 29.38 -7.31
CA VAL A 114 2.65 28.15 -7.90
C VAL A 114 2.75 27.05 -6.86
N MET A 115 1.60 26.58 -6.41
CA MET A 115 1.45 25.48 -5.47
C MET A 115 1.11 24.22 -6.25
N GLU A 116 2.01 23.24 -6.29
CA GLU A 116 1.84 21.99 -7.02
C GLU A 116 1.33 20.89 -6.10
N PHE A 117 0.28 20.18 -6.55
CA PHE A 117 -0.37 19.07 -5.87
C PHE A 117 -0.25 17.83 -6.74
N ASN A 118 0.02 16.69 -6.13
CA ASN A 118 0.07 15.43 -6.86
C ASN A 118 -1.34 15.01 -7.25
N LEU A 119 -1.51 14.63 -8.52
CA LEU A 119 -2.77 14.04 -8.94
C LEU A 119 -2.90 12.64 -8.36
N LYS A 120 -3.96 12.45 -7.60
CA LYS A 120 -4.46 11.17 -7.16
C LYS A 120 -5.43 10.59 -8.21
N GLY A 121 -5.27 10.82 -9.50
CA GLY A 121 -6.17 10.25 -10.53
C GLY A 121 -5.98 10.89 -11.89
N GLU A 122 -6.51 10.25 -12.94
CA GLU A 122 -6.43 10.77 -14.30
C GLU A 122 -7.55 11.79 -14.56
N ILE A 123 -7.20 12.93 -15.15
CA ILE A 123 -8.18 13.85 -15.73
C ILE A 123 -8.56 13.31 -17.08
N ARG A 124 -9.85 13.22 -17.32
CA ARG A 124 -10.44 12.82 -18.59
C ARG A 124 -10.80 14.05 -19.42
N PRO A 125 -10.51 14.01 -20.73
CA PRO A 125 -10.85 15.10 -21.64
C PRO A 125 -12.37 15.32 -21.74
N GLY A 126 -12.79 16.58 -21.91
CA GLY A 126 -14.20 16.97 -22.09
C GLY A 126 -15.09 16.85 -20.85
N ARG A 127 -14.53 16.61 -19.66
CA ARG A 127 -15.29 16.44 -18.39
C ARG A 127 -15.24 17.69 -17.53
N THR A 128 -16.27 17.92 -16.72
CA THR A 128 -16.29 19.00 -15.73
C THR A 128 -15.78 18.54 -14.38
N TYR A 129 -15.13 19.44 -13.67
CA TYR A 129 -14.58 19.20 -12.36
C TYR A 129 -14.94 20.33 -11.41
N GLU A 130 -15.35 19.96 -10.20
CA GLU A 130 -15.51 20.85 -9.06
C GLU A 130 -14.15 21.14 -8.44
N TYR A 131 -13.85 22.41 -8.16
CA TYR A 131 -12.80 22.77 -7.22
C TYR A 131 -13.39 23.39 -5.95
N GLU A 132 -12.72 23.15 -4.83
CA GLU A 132 -13.03 23.74 -3.53
C GLU A 132 -11.71 24.13 -2.87
N ILE A 133 -11.58 25.38 -2.42
CA ILE A 133 -10.41 25.84 -1.67
C ILE A 133 -10.83 26.58 -0.40
N GLU A 134 -10.09 26.33 0.67
CA GLU A 134 -10.19 27.02 1.95
C GLU A 134 -8.86 27.71 2.22
N MET A 135 -8.87 29.04 2.22
CA MET A 135 -7.70 29.88 2.40
C MET A 135 -8.04 31.07 3.29
N PHE A 136 -7.08 31.47 4.13
CA PHE A 136 -7.19 32.60 5.03
C PHE A 136 -5.99 33.52 4.86
N THR A 137 -6.20 34.82 4.95
CA THR A 137 -5.13 35.82 4.99
C THR A 137 -5.14 36.53 6.33
N GLU A 138 -3.96 36.89 6.85
CA GLU A 138 -3.81 37.51 8.17
C GLU A 138 -4.59 38.83 8.29
N ASN A 139 -4.65 39.63 7.21
CA ASN A 139 -5.53 40.78 7.12
C ASN A 139 -6.43 40.67 5.89
N GLU A 140 -7.55 41.39 5.89
CA GLU A 140 -8.43 41.50 4.74
C GLU A 140 -7.68 42.14 3.56
N ILE A 141 -7.76 41.50 2.40
CA ILE A 141 -7.15 42.01 1.16
C ILE A 141 -8.25 42.65 0.34
N GLN A 142 -8.20 43.96 0.23
CA GLN A 142 -9.13 44.72 -0.60
C GLN A 142 -9.01 44.26 -2.06
N GLY A 143 -10.10 43.68 -2.60
CA GLY A 143 -10.12 43.13 -3.96
C GLY A 143 -9.65 41.66 -4.10
N GLY A 144 -9.22 41.01 -3.01
CA GLY A 144 -8.80 39.60 -2.98
C GLY A 144 -7.49 39.28 -3.72
N ILE A 145 -7.12 37.99 -3.72
CA ILE A 145 -5.92 37.48 -4.43
C ILE A 145 -6.37 36.79 -5.73
N PRO A 146 -6.00 37.29 -6.91
CA PRO A 146 -6.24 36.59 -8.16
C PRO A 146 -5.51 35.25 -8.19
N ALA A 147 -6.19 34.20 -8.62
CA ALA A 147 -5.65 32.86 -8.70
C ALA A 147 -6.13 32.14 -9.96
N ILE A 148 -5.32 31.24 -10.51
CA ILE A 148 -5.75 30.24 -11.50
C ILE A 148 -5.89 28.92 -10.75
N MET A 149 -7.10 28.34 -10.75
CA MET A 149 -7.34 27.08 -10.09
C MET A 149 -8.39 26.17 -10.73
N PRO A 150 -8.12 24.86 -10.67
CA PRO A 150 -6.76 24.32 -10.78
C PRO A 150 -6.15 24.70 -12.13
N ALA A 151 -4.81 24.75 -12.21
CA ALA A 151 -4.05 24.90 -13.44
C ALA A 151 -3.38 23.57 -13.79
N PHE A 152 -3.70 23.04 -14.97
CA PHE A 152 -3.17 21.78 -15.50
C PHE A 152 -2.51 22.01 -16.84
N TRP A 153 -1.57 21.16 -17.21
CA TRP A 153 -0.98 21.14 -18.55
C TRP A 153 -1.42 19.87 -19.27
N ALA A 154 -2.05 20.07 -20.42
CA ALA A 154 -2.47 19.03 -21.33
C ALA A 154 -1.97 19.35 -22.74
N ASP A 155 -1.29 18.40 -23.37
CA ASP A 155 -0.61 18.56 -24.67
C ASP A 155 0.25 19.84 -24.75
N GLY A 156 0.96 20.15 -23.66
CA GLY A 156 1.81 21.33 -23.54
C GLY A 156 1.08 22.67 -23.32
N LYS A 157 -0.26 22.69 -23.21
CA LYS A 157 -1.07 23.90 -22.98
C LYS A 157 -1.69 23.93 -21.59
N PRO A 158 -1.65 25.08 -20.87
CA PRO A 158 -2.32 25.21 -19.59
C PRO A 158 -3.84 25.38 -19.74
N PHE A 159 -4.63 24.78 -18.86
CA PHE A 159 -6.05 25.09 -18.68
C PHE A 159 -6.41 25.24 -17.18
N GLY A 160 -7.39 26.08 -16.87
CA GLY A 160 -7.83 26.39 -15.51
C GLY A 160 -8.83 27.54 -15.46
N VAL A 161 -9.32 27.90 -14.27
CA VAL A 161 -10.27 29.01 -14.08
C VAL A 161 -9.62 30.14 -13.30
N GLU A 162 -9.77 31.37 -13.78
CA GLU A 162 -9.39 32.56 -13.01
C GLU A 162 -10.45 32.85 -11.94
N VAL A 163 -10.01 32.95 -10.68
CA VAL A 163 -10.85 33.27 -9.53
C VAL A 163 -10.19 34.33 -8.66
N THR A 164 -10.98 35.00 -7.84
CA THR A 164 -10.48 35.94 -6.82
C THR A 164 -10.69 35.34 -5.44
N LEU A 165 -9.60 35.16 -4.69
CA LEU A 165 -9.63 34.62 -3.34
C LEU A 165 -9.88 35.72 -2.30
N THR A 166 -10.94 35.59 -1.51
CA THR A 166 -11.33 36.52 -0.43
C THR A 166 -11.42 35.80 0.91
N ASN A 167 -11.26 36.53 2.02
CA ASN A 167 -11.47 35.97 3.36
C ASN A 167 -12.93 35.52 3.57
N PRO A 168 -13.18 34.46 4.36
CA PRO A 168 -14.54 34.01 4.67
C PRO A 168 -15.30 35.05 5.50
N ILE A 169 -16.59 35.25 5.19
CA ILE A 169 -17.49 36.16 5.90
C ILE A 169 -18.16 35.40 7.06
N GLU A 170 -18.11 35.94 8.29
CA GLU A 170 -18.76 35.35 9.47
C GLU A 170 -20.29 35.24 9.28
N THR A 171 -20.86 34.06 9.57
CA THR A 171 -22.32 33.83 9.61
C THR A 171 -22.71 32.98 10.83
N SER A 172 -23.98 33.02 11.24
CA SER A 172 -24.48 32.49 12.51
C SER A 172 -24.65 30.97 12.59
N ASP A 173 -24.54 30.23 11.48
CA ASP A 173 -24.88 28.81 11.42
C ASP A 173 -23.66 27.89 11.67
N LYS A 174 -23.83 26.86 12.52
CA LYS A 174 -22.72 26.07 13.11
C LYS A 174 -22.01 25.16 12.10
N ILE A 175 -22.70 24.79 11.01
CA ILE A 175 -22.13 24.02 9.89
C ILE A 175 -21.51 24.97 8.84
N SER A 176 -21.86 26.26 8.84
CA SER A 176 -21.53 27.23 7.79
C SER A 176 -20.40 28.22 8.11
N ARG A 177 -19.72 28.09 9.26
CA ARG A 177 -18.65 29.04 9.67
C ARG A 177 -17.37 28.96 8.83
N THR A 178 -17.25 28.01 7.91
CA THR A 178 -16.16 27.91 6.94
C THR A 178 -16.72 28.03 5.51
N ARG A 179 -16.67 29.22 4.91
CA ARG A 179 -17.03 29.40 3.50
C ARG A 179 -15.82 29.07 2.61
N PHE A 180 -15.93 27.96 1.90
CA PHE A 180 -15.02 27.55 0.85
C PHE A 180 -15.26 28.36 -0.43
N ILE A 181 -14.20 28.65 -1.19
CA ILE A 181 -14.33 29.14 -2.56
C ILE A 181 -14.50 27.92 -3.47
N ARG A 182 -15.60 27.91 -4.21
CA ARG A 182 -16.03 26.77 -5.04
C ARG A 182 -16.32 27.21 -6.46
N GLY A 183 -16.09 26.33 -7.42
CA GLY A 183 -16.50 26.52 -8.80
C GLY A 183 -16.25 25.28 -9.64
N THR A 184 -16.43 25.42 -10.95
CA THR A 184 -16.29 24.32 -11.90
C THR A 184 -15.40 24.68 -13.07
N VAL A 185 -14.66 23.72 -13.60
CA VAL A 185 -13.84 23.85 -14.82
C VAL A 185 -14.11 22.68 -15.75
N VAL A 186 -14.20 22.94 -17.06
CA VAL A 186 -14.29 21.89 -18.08
C VAL A 186 -12.89 21.60 -18.59
N ALA A 187 -12.46 20.35 -18.55
CA ALA A 187 -11.20 19.92 -19.13
C ALA A 187 -11.31 19.95 -20.67
N PRO A 188 -10.31 20.51 -21.38
CA PRO A 188 -10.27 20.49 -22.84
C PRO A 188 -10.09 19.06 -23.37
N ASP A 189 -10.21 18.87 -24.68
CA ASP A 189 -9.75 17.63 -25.33
C ASP A 189 -8.21 17.55 -25.35
N PHE A 190 -7.62 16.40 -25.02
CA PHE A 190 -6.17 16.17 -25.02
C PHE A 190 -5.76 14.68 -25.08
N GLU A 191 -4.53 14.40 -25.51
CA GLU A 191 -3.92 13.06 -25.56
C GLU A 191 -2.99 12.75 -24.37
N GLN A 192 -2.25 13.76 -23.87
CA GLN A 192 -1.29 13.63 -22.79
C GLN A 192 -1.47 14.73 -21.72
N MET A 193 -1.17 14.42 -20.46
CA MET A 193 -1.31 15.33 -19.33
C MET A 193 -0.14 15.22 -18.33
N THR A 194 0.17 16.32 -17.65
CA THR A 194 1.07 16.31 -16.48
C THR A 194 0.43 15.70 -15.23
N SER A 195 1.23 15.00 -14.41
CA SER A 195 0.77 14.32 -13.18
C SER A 195 0.49 15.24 -11.98
N SER A 196 0.50 16.57 -12.13
CA SER A 196 0.27 17.51 -11.03
C SER A 196 -0.82 18.55 -11.33
N ALA A 197 -1.68 18.82 -10.33
CA ALA A 197 -2.55 19.99 -10.27
C ALA A 197 -1.78 21.17 -9.73
N LYS A 198 -2.01 22.37 -10.24
CA LYS A 198 -1.40 23.58 -9.68
C LYS A 198 -2.47 24.55 -9.19
N ILE A 199 -2.18 25.29 -8.13
CA ILE A 199 -2.82 26.57 -7.85
C ILE A 199 -1.80 27.65 -8.19
N VAL A 200 -2.18 28.62 -9.00
CA VAL A 200 -1.31 29.74 -9.33
C VAL A 200 -1.88 31.00 -8.69
N LEU A 201 -1.30 31.45 -7.58
CA LEU A 201 -1.64 32.72 -6.95
C LEU A 201 -0.83 33.84 -7.60
N LYS A 202 -1.50 34.89 -8.09
CA LYS A 202 -0.87 36.11 -8.60
C LYS A 202 -0.95 37.15 -7.48
N LEU A 203 0.12 37.28 -6.70
CA LEU A 203 0.12 38.17 -5.55
C LEU A 203 0.32 39.63 -6.00
N PRO A 204 -0.38 40.60 -5.39
CA PRO A 204 -0.21 42.01 -5.70
C PRO A 204 1.20 42.49 -5.34
N GLN A 205 1.57 43.65 -5.89
CA GLN A 205 2.86 44.28 -5.63
C GLN A 205 3.06 44.53 -4.12
N ASN A 206 4.24 44.16 -3.60
CA ASN A 206 4.59 44.31 -2.18
C ASN A 206 3.67 43.54 -1.21
N PHE A 207 3.26 42.32 -1.58
CA PHE A 207 2.50 41.44 -0.69
C PHE A 207 3.32 41.08 0.56
N GLY A 208 3.13 41.84 1.64
CA GLY A 208 3.85 41.73 2.91
C GLY A 208 3.01 41.09 4.02
N GLN A 209 2.24 40.05 3.71
CA GLN A 209 1.34 39.40 4.66
C GLN A 209 1.51 37.88 4.66
N ARG A 210 0.87 37.22 5.64
CA ARG A 210 0.73 35.77 5.70
C ARG A 210 -0.58 35.32 5.06
N PHE A 211 -0.55 34.15 4.46
CA PHE A 211 -1.76 33.41 4.11
C PHE A 211 -1.60 31.94 4.49
N ALA A 212 -2.72 31.28 4.74
CA ALA A 212 -2.78 29.87 5.06
C ALA A 212 -3.74 29.18 4.10
N VAL A 213 -3.33 28.05 3.54
CA VAL A 213 -4.24 27.14 2.84
C VAL A 213 -4.58 26.03 3.82
N GLN A 214 -5.87 25.83 4.09
CA GLN A 214 -6.35 24.74 4.93
C GLN A 214 -6.74 23.53 4.09
N ARG A 215 -7.31 23.78 2.91
CA ARG A 215 -7.84 22.73 2.04
C ARG A 215 -7.88 23.15 0.59
N LEU A 216 -7.56 22.22 -0.30
CA LEU A 216 -7.92 22.26 -1.71
C LEU A 216 -8.53 20.89 -2.04
N THR A 217 -9.64 20.81 -2.77
CA THR A 217 -10.11 19.57 -3.40
C THR A 217 -10.44 19.83 -4.86
N PHE A 218 -10.09 18.91 -5.74
CA PHE A 218 -10.50 18.90 -7.13
C PHE A 218 -11.18 17.57 -7.45
N ARG A 219 -12.40 17.61 -7.98
CA ARG A 219 -13.27 16.43 -8.12
C ARG A 219 -13.96 16.40 -9.47
N GLU A 220 -14.01 15.27 -10.16
CA GLU A 220 -14.84 15.18 -11.38
C GLU A 220 -16.34 15.21 -11.04
N ILE A 221 -17.08 16.05 -11.74
CA ILE A 221 -18.55 16.10 -11.72
C ILE A 221 -19.06 15.36 -12.95
N ASP A 222 -20.14 14.61 -12.78
CA ASP A 222 -20.90 14.10 -13.91
C ASP A 222 -22.02 15.08 -14.29
N ASP A 223 -21.78 15.92 -15.30
CA ASP A 223 -22.69 17.02 -15.68
C ASP A 223 -24.05 16.55 -16.19
N GLU A 224 -24.08 15.39 -16.84
CA GLU A 224 -25.32 14.77 -17.32
C GLU A 224 -26.26 14.42 -16.16
N LEU A 225 -25.69 14.14 -14.99
CA LEU A 225 -26.43 13.79 -13.79
C LEU A 225 -26.75 15.00 -12.90
N LYS A 226 -26.06 16.13 -13.04
CA LYS A 226 -26.28 17.35 -12.23
C LYS A 226 -27.47 18.18 -12.72
N ALA A 227 -27.83 18.06 -14.00
CA ALA A 227 -28.94 18.82 -14.58
C ALA A 227 -30.30 18.35 -14.02
N GLY A 228 -31.04 19.24 -13.36
CA GLY A 228 -32.39 18.98 -12.84
C GLY A 228 -32.48 18.35 -11.44
N LEU A 229 -31.38 18.34 -10.67
CA LEU A 229 -31.37 17.79 -9.31
C LEU A 229 -31.94 18.76 -8.25
N ASP A 230 -32.58 18.17 -7.25
CA ASP A 230 -33.01 18.83 -6.01
C ASP A 230 -31.77 19.26 -5.17
N PRO A 231 -31.64 20.53 -4.74
CA PRO A 231 -30.53 21.03 -3.92
C PRO A 231 -30.27 20.25 -2.63
N GLU A 232 -31.30 19.64 -2.05
CA GLU A 232 -31.20 18.90 -0.80
C GLU A 232 -30.78 17.44 -1.02
N MET A 233 -30.68 16.93 -2.25
CA MET A 233 -30.18 15.57 -2.54
C MET A 233 -28.66 15.58 -2.83
N PRO A 234 -27.93 14.47 -2.61
CA PRO A 234 -26.51 14.42 -2.91
C PRO A 234 -26.27 14.46 -4.42
N ALA A 235 -25.51 15.43 -4.92
CA ALA A 235 -25.01 15.37 -6.29
C ALA A 235 -24.01 14.21 -6.41
N PRO A 236 -24.15 13.35 -7.44
CA PRO A 236 -23.20 12.28 -7.68
C PRO A 236 -21.84 12.85 -8.02
N VAL A 237 -20.82 12.21 -7.48
CA VAL A 237 -19.45 12.46 -7.83
C VAL A 237 -18.92 11.10 -8.30
N ARG A 238 -18.29 11.01 -9.48
CA ARG A 238 -17.97 9.73 -10.13
C ARG A 238 -16.64 9.14 -9.66
N TYR A 239 -16.63 7.86 -9.22
CA TYR A 239 -15.41 7.11 -8.88
C TYR A 239 -14.40 7.19 -10.01
N ILE A 240 -13.32 7.93 -9.79
CA ILE A 240 -12.14 7.86 -10.64
C ILE A 240 -11.19 6.91 -9.92
N GLU A 241 -10.97 5.74 -10.50
CA GLU A 241 -9.91 4.86 -10.01
C GLU A 241 -8.61 5.66 -10.07
N ILE A 242 -8.03 5.91 -8.89
CA ILE A 242 -6.74 6.55 -8.72
C ILE A 242 -5.70 5.55 -9.21
N LYS A 243 -5.54 5.43 -10.53
CA LYS A 243 -4.37 4.77 -11.10
C LYS A 243 -3.22 5.73 -10.93
N THR A 244 -2.50 5.51 -9.85
CA THR A 244 -1.36 6.30 -9.46
C THR A 244 -0.37 6.35 -10.64
N PRO A 245 0.09 7.53 -11.08
CA PRO A 245 0.57 7.74 -12.45
C PRO A 245 1.79 6.90 -12.86
N VAL A 246 2.68 6.52 -11.92
CA VAL A 246 3.81 5.63 -12.23
C VAL A 246 3.42 4.16 -12.18
N GLU A 247 2.46 3.79 -11.34
CA GLU A 247 2.09 2.38 -11.17
C GLU A 247 1.24 1.85 -12.32
N GLY A 248 0.40 2.71 -12.90
CA GLY A 248 -0.21 2.44 -14.21
C GLY A 248 0.86 2.21 -15.29
N GLN A 249 1.87 3.08 -15.34
CA GLN A 249 2.98 2.96 -16.30
C GLN A 249 3.79 1.66 -16.09
N ILE A 250 4.05 1.27 -14.84
CA ILE A 250 4.70 0.00 -14.50
C ILE A 250 3.88 -1.18 -15.02
N LEU A 251 2.58 -1.21 -14.72
CA LEU A 251 1.70 -2.31 -15.13
C LEU A 251 1.58 -2.41 -16.66
N ASP A 252 1.48 -1.27 -17.35
CA ASP A 252 1.44 -1.23 -18.81
C ASP A 252 2.77 -1.66 -19.43
N ALA A 253 3.91 -1.24 -18.85
CA ALA A 253 5.24 -1.69 -19.26
C ALA A 253 5.41 -3.20 -19.08
N LEU A 254 5.00 -3.75 -17.93
CA LEU A 254 5.02 -5.20 -17.65
C LEU A 254 4.18 -5.97 -18.67
N LYS A 255 2.96 -5.49 -18.96
CA LYS A 255 2.06 -6.12 -19.93
C LYS A 255 2.67 -6.11 -21.34
N LYS A 256 3.15 -4.94 -21.80
CA LYS A 256 3.70 -4.75 -23.14
C LYS A 256 4.98 -5.57 -23.36
N GLN A 257 5.89 -5.56 -22.39
CA GLN A 257 7.15 -6.29 -22.51
C GLN A 257 6.98 -7.80 -22.35
N LYS A 258 6.01 -8.27 -21.56
CA LYS A 258 5.64 -9.68 -21.56
C LYS A 258 5.33 -10.17 -22.98
N GLU A 259 4.52 -9.44 -23.74
CA GLU A 259 4.20 -9.80 -25.13
C GLU A 259 5.44 -9.72 -26.03
N GLY A 260 6.26 -8.67 -25.89
CA GLY A 260 7.50 -8.50 -26.64
C GLY A 260 8.52 -9.63 -26.41
N PHE A 261 8.71 -10.07 -25.15
CA PHE A 261 9.57 -11.21 -24.81
C PHE A 261 9.10 -12.51 -25.44
N LEU A 262 7.78 -12.72 -25.51
CA LEU A 262 7.20 -13.95 -26.04
C LEU A 262 7.27 -14.03 -27.57
N GLN A 263 7.06 -12.92 -28.27
CA GLN A 263 7.16 -12.88 -29.74
C GLN A 263 8.56 -13.27 -30.23
N TYR A 264 9.61 -12.87 -29.51
CA TYR A 264 10.98 -13.23 -29.86
C TYR A 264 11.19 -14.76 -29.86
N VAL A 265 10.66 -15.46 -28.86
CA VAL A 265 10.85 -16.92 -28.72
C VAL A 265 9.95 -17.71 -29.67
N GLU A 266 8.78 -17.18 -30.05
CA GLU A 266 7.94 -17.81 -31.07
C GLU A 266 8.66 -17.94 -32.42
N GLY A 267 9.63 -17.06 -32.69
CA GLY A 267 10.52 -17.13 -33.84
C GLY A 267 11.77 -18.01 -33.67
N ASN A 268 12.06 -18.51 -32.45
CA ASN A 268 13.26 -19.32 -32.15
C ASN A 268 12.88 -20.73 -31.62
N PRO A 269 13.08 -21.80 -32.42
CA PRO A 269 12.70 -23.16 -32.02
C PRO A 269 13.45 -23.66 -30.76
N ASP A 270 14.64 -23.11 -30.50
CA ASP A 270 15.55 -23.53 -29.43
C ASP A 270 15.26 -22.82 -28.08
N GLY A 271 14.35 -21.84 -28.05
CA GLY A 271 13.80 -21.33 -26.80
C GLY A 271 14.69 -20.36 -26.01
N TYR A 272 15.77 -19.80 -26.59
CA TYR A 272 16.67 -18.85 -25.91
C TYR A 272 16.80 -17.51 -26.66
N TRP A 273 17.46 -16.53 -26.06
CA TRP A 273 17.67 -15.20 -26.65
C TRP A 273 19.12 -15.00 -27.08
N ILE A 274 19.32 -14.55 -28.33
CA ILE A 274 20.62 -14.40 -28.96
C ILE A 274 21.14 -12.99 -28.78
N ALA A 275 22.41 -12.87 -28.37
CA ALA A 275 23.16 -11.63 -28.27
C ALA A 275 24.55 -11.75 -28.95
N GLY A 276 25.41 -10.75 -28.77
CA GLY A 276 26.66 -10.62 -29.54
C GLY A 276 27.63 -11.79 -29.40
N ASN A 277 27.67 -12.43 -28.23
CA ASN A 277 28.45 -13.64 -27.98
C ASN A 277 27.67 -14.63 -27.09
N GLN A 278 28.27 -15.79 -26.79
CA GLN A 278 27.62 -16.83 -25.98
C GLN A 278 27.33 -16.39 -24.54
N GLU A 279 28.25 -15.70 -23.86
CA GLU A 279 28.01 -15.19 -22.50
C GLU A 279 26.88 -14.16 -22.48
N ASP A 280 26.88 -13.23 -23.43
CA ASP A 280 25.81 -12.23 -23.56
C ASP A 280 24.46 -12.90 -23.82
N SER A 281 24.43 -13.99 -24.59
CA SER A 281 23.21 -14.77 -24.86
C SER A 281 22.71 -15.48 -23.60
N ILE A 282 23.63 -16.00 -22.78
CA ILE A 282 23.31 -16.58 -21.47
C ILE A 282 22.72 -15.51 -20.55
N LEU A 283 23.39 -14.37 -20.41
CA LEU A 283 22.95 -13.27 -19.56
C LEU A 283 21.58 -12.74 -19.99
N LEU A 284 21.39 -12.50 -21.29
CA LEU A 284 20.11 -12.06 -21.85
C LEU A 284 19.00 -13.07 -21.55
N THR A 285 19.26 -14.36 -21.79
CA THR A 285 18.31 -15.44 -21.51
C THR A 285 17.96 -15.48 -20.02
N CYS A 286 18.95 -15.41 -19.12
CA CYS A 286 18.72 -15.36 -17.68
C CYS A 286 17.88 -14.14 -17.27
N SER A 287 18.17 -12.95 -17.81
CA SER A 287 17.40 -11.74 -17.52
C SER A 287 15.94 -11.85 -17.97
N VAL A 288 15.69 -12.34 -19.19
CA VAL A 288 14.33 -12.48 -19.72
C VAL A 288 13.55 -13.57 -18.99
N VAL A 289 14.16 -14.74 -18.74
CA VAL A 289 13.55 -15.80 -17.94
C VAL A 289 13.22 -15.30 -16.55
N SER A 290 14.11 -14.52 -15.93
CA SER A 290 13.84 -13.94 -14.61
C SER A 290 12.68 -12.94 -14.68
N ALA A 291 12.63 -12.05 -15.67
CA ALA A 291 11.53 -11.12 -15.85
C ALA A 291 10.17 -11.82 -16.01
N LEU A 292 10.11 -12.83 -16.88
CA LEU A 292 8.90 -13.63 -17.13
C LEU A 292 8.52 -14.53 -15.94
N GLY A 293 9.52 -15.08 -15.25
CA GLY A 293 9.35 -15.90 -14.07
C GLY A 293 8.78 -15.11 -12.90
N GLU A 294 9.27 -13.88 -12.67
CA GLU A 294 8.71 -12.98 -11.64
C GLU A 294 7.29 -12.52 -11.97
N LEU A 295 6.83 -12.54 -13.23
CA LEU A 295 5.41 -12.28 -13.51
C LEU A 295 4.48 -13.38 -12.98
N GLY A 296 5.00 -14.58 -12.72
CA GLY A 296 4.25 -15.68 -12.12
C GLY A 296 3.06 -16.18 -12.94
N ASP A 297 3.11 -16.07 -14.28
CA ASP A 297 2.05 -16.55 -15.18
C ASP A 297 2.25 -18.05 -15.50
N PRO A 298 1.36 -18.96 -15.04
CA PRO A 298 1.47 -20.39 -15.30
C PRO A 298 1.48 -20.76 -16.78
N LYS A 299 0.89 -19.92 -17.65
CA LYS A 299 0.89 -20.14 -19.11
C LYS A 299 2.28 -20.07 -19.73
N LEU A 300 3.26 -19.55 -19.00
CA LEU A 300 4.65 -19.42 -19.46
C LEU A 300 5.52 -20.61 -19.08
N GLU A 301 5.05 -21.52 -18.21
CA GLU A 301 5.86 -22.61 -17.63
C GLU A 301 6.51 -23.50 -18.71
N ASP A 302 5.76 -23.89 -19.74
CA ASP A 302 6.29 -24.71 -20.84
C ASP A 302 7.29 -23.96 -21.73
N ARG A 303 7.09 -22.65 -21.91
CA ARG A 303 8.00 -21.81 -22.73
C ARG A 303 9.31 -21.57 -21.99
N LEU A 304 9.24 -21.27 -20.69
CA LEU A 304 10.43 -21.08 -19.85
C LEU A 304 11.22 -22.39 -19.72
N ARG A 305 10.55 -23.55 -19.71
CA ARG A 305 11.20 -24.86 -19.60
C ARG A 305 12.32 -25.09 -20.61
N LYS A 306 12.11 -24.73 -21.88
CA LYS A 306 13.14 -24.88 -22.94
C LYS A 306 14.35 -23.98 -22.70
N ALA A 307 14.10 -22.72 -22.33
CA ALA A 307 15.17 -21.78 -21.97
C ALA A 307 16.00 -22.31 -20.80
N MET A 308 15.36 -22.92 -19.80
CA MET A 308 16.03 -23.54 -18.65
C MET A 308 16.89 -24.74 -19.05
N ASP A 309 16.39 -25.58 -19.96
CA ASP A 309 17.14 -26.73 -20.47
C ASP A 309 18.39 -26.27 -21.23
N TRP A 310 18.22 -25.29 -22.11
CA TRP A 310 19.35 -24.67 -22.82
C TRP A 310 20.36 -24.05 -21.84
N LEU A 311 19.89 -23.30 -20.83
CA LEU A 311 20.76 -22.72 -19.80
C LEU A 311 21.55 -23.80 -19.06
N ALA A 312 20.92 -24.90 -18.69
CA ALA A 312 21.55 -26.03 -17.98
C ALA A 312 22.68 -26.67 -18.82
N GLU A 313 22.49 -26.77 -20.14
CA GLU A 313 23.49 -27.28 -21.08
C GLU A 313 24.69 -26.33 -21.25
N GLN A 314 24.49 -25.02 -21.05
CA GLN A 314 25.59 -24.07 -21.03
C GLN A 314 26.45 -24.41 -19.83
N THR A 315 27.59 -25.04 -20.08
CA THR A 315 28.53 -25.47 -19.04
C THR A 315 29.78 -24.63 -19.19
N PRO A 316 30.38 -24.10 -18.11
CA PRO A 316 31.70 -23.51 -18.20
C PRO A 316 32.65 -24.63 -18.63
N PRO A 317 33.28 -24.59 -19.82
CA PRO A 317 34.22 -25.62 -20.20
C PRO A 317 35.45 -25.52 -19.29
N GLU A 318 36.08 -26.66 -18.98
CA GLU A 318 37.32 -26.67 -18.21
C GLU A 318 38.35 -25.77 -18.89
N ASN A 319 39.00 -24.88 -18.13
CA ASN A 319 40.03 -23.95 -18.61
C ASN A 319 39.57 -22.92 -19.67
N THR A 320 38.27 -22.64 -19.78
CA THR A 320 37.74 -21.58 -20.66
C THR A 320 37.08 -20.48 -19.84
N PHE A 321 37.21 -19.24 -20.30
CA PHE A 321 36.72 -18.04 -19.61
C PHE A 321 35.19 -18.05 -19.44
N PHE A 322 34.71 -18.04 -18.17
CA PHE A 322 33.33 -17.73 -17.79
C PHE A 322 33.32 -16.71 -16.65
N SER A 323 32.65 -15.58 -16.87
CA SER A 323 32.55 -14.53 -15.86
C SER A 323 31.72 -15.00 -14.65
N THR A 324 32.01 -14.48 -13.44
CA THR A 324 31.20 -14.79 -12.26
C THR A 324 29.77 -14.26 -12.42
N THR A 325 29.58 -13.19 -13.19
CA THR A 325 28.27 -12.64 -13.54
C THR A 325 27.46 -13.64 -14.35
N THR A 326 28.04 -14.28 -15.37
CA THR A 326 27.39 -15.31 -16.19
C THR A 326 26.98 -16.51 -15.34
N VAL A 327 27.92 -17.04 -14.55
CA VAL A 327 27.66 -18.20 -13.67
C VAL A 327 26.65 -17.85 -12.58
N GLY A 328 26.75 -16.66 -11.99
CA GLY A 328 25.82 -16.17 -10.98
C GLY A 328 24.41 -15.97 -11.51
N ALA A 329 24.25 -15.38 -12.70
CA ALA A 329 22.96 -15.24 -13.34
C ALA A 329 22.32 -16.60 -13.63
N ARG A 330 23.10 -17.55 -14.17
CA ARG A 330 22.60 -18.92 -14.42
C ARG A 330 22.22 -19.64 -13.13
N LEU A 331 23.06 -19.56 -12.09
CA LEU A 331 22.77 -20.15 -10.78
C LEU A 331 21.49 -19.56 -10.18
N TYR A 332 21.33 -18.23 -10.20
CA TYR A 332 20.13 -17.55 -9.73
C TYR A 332 18.89 -18.05 -10.48
N THR A 333 18.93 -18.03 -11.81
CA THR A 333 17.80 -18.40 -12.66
C THR A 333 17.41 -19.87 -12.50
N LEU A 334 18.37 -20.80 -12.55
CA LEU A 334 18.14 -22.25 -12.35
C LEU A 334 17.58 -22.55 -10.96
N SER A 335 18.15 -21.93 -9.91
CA SER A 335 17.71 -22.16 -8.53
C SER A 335 16.30 -21.66 -8.29
N ARG A 336 15.96 -20.48 -8.82
CA ARG A 336 14.70 -19.79 -8.53
C ARG A 336 13.53 -20.26 -9.37
N PHE A 337 13.77 -20.55 -10.66
CA PHE A 337 12.70 -20.86 -11.62
C PHE A 337 12.79 -22.27 -12.22
N GLY A 338 13.93 -22.94 -12.11
CA GLY A 338 14.18 -24.24 -12.78
C GLY A 338 13.74 -25.44 -11.96
N GLY A 339 13.81 -25.33 -10.64
CA GLY A 339 13.53 -26.40 -9.71
C GLY A 339 14.74 -27.30 -9.46
N VAL A 340 15.11 -27.44 -8.18
CA VAL A 340 16.30 -28.21 -7.78
C VAL A 340 16.23 -29.67 -8.18
N GLU A 341 15.04 -30.28 -8.18
CA GLU A 341 14.89 -31.72 -8.47
C GLU A 341 15.33 -32.06 -9.90
N ARG A 342 15.24 -31.10 -10.83
CA ARG A 342 15.66 -31.27 -12.22
C ARG A 342 17.10 -30.85 -12.46
N PHE A 343 17.51 -29.72 -11.90
CA PHE A 343 18.80 -29.09 -12.21
C PHE A 343 19.81 -29.13 -11.06
N ARG A 344 19.67 -30.09 -10.13
CA ARG A 344 20.53 -30.21 -8.94
C ARG A 344 22.01 -30.19 -9.32
N LYS A 345 22.39 -30.95 -10.36
CA LYS A 345 23.78 -31.08 -10.79
C LYS A 345 24.36 -29.74 -11.25
N GLU A 346 23.62 -29.01 -12.07
CA GLU A 346 24.03 -27.73 -12.64
C GLU A 346 24.06 -26.63 -11.57
N ILE A 347 23.06 -26.60 -10.68
CA ILE A 347 23.01 -25.68 -9.53
C ILE A 347 24.21 -25.94 -8.61
N THR A 348 24.50 -27.19 -8.27
CA THR A 348 25.66 -27.53 -7.42
C THR A 348 26.98 -27.13 -8.09
N ARG A 349 27.15 -27.43 -9.38
CA ARG A 349 28.35 -27.04 -10.14
C ARG A 349 28.57 -25.52 -10.11
N ASP A 350 27.54 -24.74 -10.38
CA ASP A 350 27.64 -23.29 -10.47
C ASP A 350 27.84 -22.66 -9.08
N MET A 351 27.23 -23.23 -8.04
CA MET A 351 27.51 -22.89 -6.65
C MET A 351 28.99 -23.14 -6.31
N ASP A 352 29.52 -24.33 -6.60
CA ASP A 352 30.92 -24.69 -6.32
C ASP A 352 31.91 -23.78 -7.07
N TYR A 353 31.55 -23.33 -8.27
CA TYR A 353 32.34 -22.32 -8.99
C TYR A 353 32.39 -20.99 -8.22
N LEU A 354 31.24 -20.45 -7.81
CA LEU A 354 31.20 -19.18 -7.06
C LEU A 354 31.87 -19.29 -5.68
N VAL A 355 31.73 -20.42 -4.99
CA VAL A 355 32.42 -20.69 -3.71
C VAL A 355 33.94 -20.60 -3.90
N ARG A 356 34.47 -21.20 -4.97
CA ARG A 356 35.92 -21.12 -5.29
C ARG A 356 36.32 -19.73 -5.77
N ALA A 357 35.45 -19.02 -6.48
CA ALA A 357 35.73 -17.69 -7.02
C ALA A 357 35.74 -16.56 -5.96
N GLN A 358 35.36 -16.84 -4.71
CA GLN A 358 35.40 -15.85 -3.62
C GLN A 358 36.85 -15.50 -3.28
N TYR A 359 37.14 -14.21 -3.16
CA TYR A 359 38.47 -13.72 -2.74
C TYR A 359 38.64 -13.87 -1.22
N ASP A 360 39.89 -13.86 -0.75
CA ASP A 360 40.19 -13.88 0.70
C ASP A 360 39.58 -12.71 1.47
N SER A 361 39.38 -11.57 0.79
CA SER A 361 38.66 -10.42 1.35
C SER A 361 37.17 -10.67 1.57
N GLY A 362 36.62 -11.76 1.02
CA GLY A 362 35.22 -12.18 1.12
C GLY A 362 34.31 -11.70 0.00
N GLY A 363 34.81 -10.92 -0.95
CA GLY A 363 34.04 -10.41 -2.10
C GLY A 363 34.28 -11.18 -3.40
N TRP A 364 33.54 -10.80 -4.45
CA TRP A 364 33.67 -11.31 -5.81
C TRP A 364 33.93 -10.17 -6.80
N SER A 365 34.62 -10.49 -7.89
CA SER A 365 34.84 -9.64 -9.07
C SER A 365 33.98 -10.14 -10.24
N THR A 366 33.65 -9.26 -11.19
CA THR A 366 32.90 -9.60 -12.43
C THR A 366 33.54 -10.75 -13.21
N VAL A 367 34.87 -10.69 -13.34
CA VAL A 367 35.69 -11.73 -13.96
C VAL A 367 36.49 -12.40 -12.85
N SER A 368 36.33 -13.72 -12.69
CA SER A 368 37.04 -14.47 -11.65
C SER A 368 38.54 -14.57 -11.97
N TYR A 369 39.38 -14.52 -10.92
CA TYR A 369 40.78 -14.92 -11.02
C TYR A 369 40.97 -16.37 -11.54
N LEU A 370 39.94 -17.23 -11.41
CA LEU A 370 39.94 -18.59 -11.93
C LEU A 370 39.91 -18.66 -13.47
N ALA A 371 39.52 -17.59 -14.14
CA ALA A 371 39.41 -17.57 -15.60
C ALA A 371 40.77 -17.59 -16.33
N GLN A 372 41.89 -17.48 -15.59
CA GLN A 372 43.26 -17.59 -16.10
C GLN A 372 43.53 -16.73 -17.35
N SER A 373 42.87 -15.56 -17.46
CA SER A 373 43.02 -14.62 -18.57
C SER A 373 43.85 -13.39 -18.17
N ALA A 374 44.32 -12.63 -19.18
CA ALA A 374 45.02 -11.36 -18.93
C ALA A 374 44.13 -10.34 -18.18
N GLU A 375 42.81 -10.37 -18.42
CA GLU A 375 41.84 -9.56 -17.69
C GLU A 375 41.70 -10.04 -16.23
N ALA A 376 41.67 -11.36 -16.00
CA ALA A 376 41.58 -11.95 -14.66
C ALA A 376 42.73 -11.52 -13.75
N ALA A 377 43.94 -11.34 -14.29
CA ALA A 377 45.16 -11.01 -13.56
C ALA A 377 45.11 -9.68 -12.79
N ASN A 378 44.23 -8.75 -13.17
CA ASN A 378 44.10 -7.42 -12.54
C ASN A 378 42.70 -7.16 -11.94
N THR A 379 41.84 -8.19 -11.86
CA THR A 379 40.48 -8.03 -11.35
C THR A 379 40.41 -7.94 -9.84
N GLN A 380 39.51 -7.08 -9.34
CA GLN A 380 39.32 -6.82 -7.92
C GLN A 380 37.84 -6.95 -7.56
N PRO A 381 37.52 -7.39 -6.33
CA PRO A 381 36.16 -7.44 -5.86
C PRO A 381 35.45 -6.07 -5.85
N THR A 382 34.22 -6.03 -6.35
CA THR A 382 33.33 -4.86 -6.25
C THR A 382 32.08 -5.21 -5.46
N HIS A 383 31.42 -4.20 -4.87
CA HIS A 383 30.20 -4.44 -4.10
C HIS A 383 29.08 -5.01 -4.97
N VAL A 384 28.94 -4.58 -6.23
CA VAL A 384 27.92 -5.07 -7.17
C VAL A 384 28.12 -6.55 -7.49
N SER A 385 29.34 -6.95 -7.85
CA SER A 385 29.64 -8.36 -8.18
C SER A 385 29.49 -9.26 -6.95
N THR A 386 29.90 -8.74 -5.78
CA THR A 386 29.73 -9.44 -4.49
C THR A 386 28.26 -9.67 -4.18
N TRP A 387 27.42 -8.64 -4.31
CA TRP A 387 25.97 -8.77 -4.12
C TRP A 387 25.33 -9.75 -5.11
N ALA A 388 25.66 -9.67 -6.40
CA ALA A 388 25.11 -10.56 -7.42
C ALA A 388 25.46 -12.04 -7.14
N ALA A 389 26.72 -12.32 -6.79
CA ALA A 389 27.15 -13.67 -6.42
C ALA A 389 26.43 -14.17 -5.16
N MET A 390 26.30 -13.31 -4.14
CA MET A 390 25.59 -13.65 -2.91
C MET A 390 24.10 -13.93 -3.13
N LEU A 391 23.42 -13.16 -3.98
CA LEU A 391 22.03 -13.44 -4.35
C LEU A 391 21.89 -14.81 -5.01
N ALA A 392 22.76 -15.14 -5.94
CA ALA A 392 22.75 -16.44 -6.62
C ALA A 392 22.97 -17.61 -5.65
N LEU A 393 23.99 -17.50 -4.78
CA LEU A 393 24.27 -18.49 -3.73
C LEU A 393 23.12 -18.62 -2.72
N ARG A 394 22.45 -17.52 -2.41
CA ARG A 394 21.30 -17.48 -1.51
C ARG A 394 20.12 -18.23 -2.11
N GLU A 395 19.76 -17.94 -3.37
CA GLU A 395 18.67 -18.66 -4.05
C GLU A 395 18.99 -20.16 -4.20
N ALA A 396 20.24 -20.55 -4.45
CA ALA A 396 20.68 -21.95 -4.47
C ALA A 396 20.48 -22.66 -3.12
N THR A 397 20.78 -21.96 -2.01
CA THR A 397 20.56 -22.49 -0.66
C THR A 397 19.07 -22.71 -0.37
N PHE A 398 18.21 -21.76 -0.74
CA PHE A 398 16.75 -21.92 -0.61
C PHE A 398 16.18 -22.98 -1.56
N ALA A 399 16.82 -23.21 -2.70
CA ALA A 399 16.48 -24.31 -3.59
C ALA A 399 16.89 -25.68 -3.01
N GLY A 400 17.70 -25.73 -1.94
CA GLY A 400 18.08 -26.99 -1.28
C GLY A 400 19.46 -27.52 -1.67
N VAL A 401 20.38 -26.65 -2.11
CA VAL A 401 21.81 -26.94 -2.27
C VAL A 401 22.60 -26.13 -1.25
N GLU A 402 23.22 -26.80 -0.28
CA GLU A 402 23.85 -26.13 0.88
C GLU A 402 25.15 -25.41 0.51
N CYS A 403 25.16 -24.07 0.66
CA CYS A 403 26.37 -23.26 0.54
C CYS A 403 27.16 -23.26 1.86
N PRO A 404 28.49 -23.49 1.86
CA PRO A 404 29.27 -23.55 3.09
C PRO A 404 29.20 -22.27 3.94
N ARG A 405 28.93 -22.40 5.25
CA ARG A 405 28.82 -21.27 6.21
C ARG A 405 30.01 -20.30 6.19
N LYS A 406 31.21 -20.80 5.89
CA LYS A 406 32.43 -19.98 5.78
C LYS A 406 32.30 -18.86 4.73
N VAL A 407 31.64 -19.15 3.61
CA VAL A 407 31.43 -18.19 2.50
C VAL A 407 30.67 -16.95 2.98
N TRP A 408 29.58 -17.18 3.73
CA TRP A 408 28.76 -16.13 4.32
C TRP A 408 29.48 -15.36 5.43
N THR A 409 30.30 -16.05 6.22
CA THR A 409 31.12 -15.41 7.25
C THR A 409 32.20 -14.50 6.63
N GLN A 410 32.81 -14.91 5.52
CA GLN A 410 33.75 -14.08 4.77
C GLN A 410 33.04 -12.89 4.11
N ALA A 411 31.86 -13.08 3.53
CA ALA A 411 31.06 -11.99 2.98
C ALA A 411 30.65 -10.97 4.06
N ALA A 412 30.27 -11.42 5.26
CA ALA A 412 30.01 -10.54 6.40
C ALA A 412 31.22 -9.66 6.74
N ASN A 413 32.43 -10.24 6.74
CA ASN A 413 33.67 -9.50 6.97
C ASN A 413 33.93 -8.48 5.84
N TYR A 414 33.70 -8.87 4.58
CA TYR A 414 33.81 -7.97 3.43
C TYR A 414 32.95 -6.71 3.60
N TRP A 415 31.66 -6.88 3.90
CA TRP A 415 30.75 -5.75 4.07
C TRP A 415 31.08 -4.90 5.29
N THR A 416 31.47 -5.53 6.40
CA THR A 416 31.90 -4.81 7.60
C THR A 416 33.14 -3.95 7.31
N ALA A 417 34.10 -4.48 6.55
CA ALA A 417 35.31 -3.76 6.15
C ALA A 417 35.06 -2.66 5.10
N GLY A 418 34.01 -2.79 4.29
CA GLY A 418 33.63 -1.81 3.26
C GLY A 418 32.86 -0.60 3.78
N GLN A 419 32.34 -0.67 5.00
CA GLN A 419 31.51 0.39 5.57
C GLN A 419 32.36 1.59 6.05
N SER A 420 31.94 2.79 5.68
CA SER A 420 32.52 4.04 6.20
C SER A 420 32.25 4.17 7.70
N THR A 421 33.31 4.18 8.49
CA THR A 421 33.22 4.40 9.96
C THR A 421 32.76 5.81 10.32
N LYS A 422 32.86 6.79 9.39
CA LYS A 422 32.45 8.18 9.62
C LYS A 422 30.97 8.42 9.35
N SER A 423 30.43 7.81 8.29
CA SER A 423 29.07 8.10 7.81
C SER A 423 28.10 6.92 7.90
N GLY A 424 28.59 5.69 8.10
CA GLY A 424 27.79 4.47 8.02
C GLY A 424 27.43 4.03 6.59
N GLY A 425 27.75 4.83 5.57
CA GLY A 425 27.47 4.49 4.17
C GLY A 425 28.59 3.72 3.47
N PHE A 426 28.35 3.36 2.21
CA PHE A 426 29.23 2.54 1.39
C PHE A 426 29.70 3.25 0.11
N ARG A 427 30.82 2.77 -0.43
CA ARG A 427 31.44 3.19 -1.71
C ARG A 427 31.31 2.06 -2.73
N GLN A 428 31.98 2.09 -3.89
CA GLN A 428 31.84 1.01 -4.89
C GLN A 428 32.60 -0.27 -4.49
N LYS A 429 33.70 -0.13 -3.73
CA LYS A 429 34.62 -1.20 -3.36
C LYS A 429 35.38 -0.90 -2.08
N LEU A 430 36.14 -1.89 -1.59
CA LEU A 430 36.96 -1.76 -0.39
C LEU A 430 38.10 -0.74 -0.57
N GLU A 431 38.55 -0.18 0.56
CA GLU A 431 39.66 0.77 0.62
C GLU A 431 40.96 0.21 0.02
N GLN A 432 41.28 -1.06 0.31
CA GLN A 432 42.44 -1.76 -0.24
C GLN A 432 42.41 -1.94 -1.77
N TYR A 433 41.24 -1.78 -2.38
CA TYR A 433 41.02 -1.83 -3.83
C TYR A 433 40.86 -0.43 -4.44
N GLY A 434 41.22 0.63 -3.70
CA GLY A 434 41.15 2.02 -4.14
C GLY A 434 39.82 2.72 -3.84
N GLY A 435 38.93 2.13 -3.04
CA GLY A 435 37.65 2.75 -2.71
C GLY A 435 37.77 4.08 -1.95
N LEU A 436 38.89 4.39 -1.30
CA LEU A 436 39.05 5.64 -0.52
C LEU A 436 38.93 6.93 -1.35
N SER A 437 39.19 6.87 -2.66
CA SER A 437 39.04 8.03 -3.55
C SER A 437 37.59 8.26 -4.00
N GLU A 438 36.66 7.38 -3.64
CA GLU A 438 35.26 7.43 -4.04
C GLU A 438 34.39 8.10 -2.97
N ASN A 439 33.29 8.72 -3.42
CA ASN A 439 32.27 9.24 -2.53
C ASN A 439 31.37 8.10 -2.03
N VAL A 440 30.87 8.26 -0.81
CA VAL A 440 29.80 7.43 -0.28
C VAL A 440 28.49 7.82 -0.98
N SER A 441 27.71 6.85 -1.45
CA SER A 441 26.44 7.11 -2.15
C SER A 441 25.26 6.30 -1.59
N ASP A 442 24.05 6.69 -1.98
CA ASP A 442 22.79 6.02 -1.62
C ASP A 442 22.68 4.63 -2.25
N GLU A 443 22.99 4.46 -3.55
CA GLU A 443 22.89 3.14 -4.20
C GLU A 443 23.86 2.10 -3.60
N PHE A 444 25.09 2.49 -3.31
CA PHE A 444 26.05 1.57 -2.69
C PHE A 444 25.71 1.32 -1.22
N THR A 445 25.14 2.30 -0.52
CA THR A 445 24.69 2.09 0.87
C THR A 445 23.49 1.14 0.94
N ALA A 446 22.51 1.28 0.05
CA ALA A 446 21.41 0.32 -0.09
C ALA A 446 21.94 -1.09 -0.39
N LEU A 447 22.93 -1.19 -1.27
CA LEU A 447 23.61 -2.46 -1.60
C LEU A 447 24.31 -3.07 -0.37
N GLY A 448 25.00 -2.23 0.41
CA GLY A 448 25.67 -2.63 1.65
C GLY A 448 24.69 -3.17 2.69
N VAL A 449 23.53 -2.52 2.87
CA VAL A 449 22.45 -3.01 3.75
C VAL A 449 22.00 -4.41 3.31
N VAL A 450 21.68 -4.59 2.01
CA VAL A 450 21.25 -5.89 1.47
C VAL A 450 22.34 -6.95 1.69
N GLY A 451 23.60 -6.63 1.38
CA GLY A 451 24.73 -7.53 1.56
C GLY A 451 24.96 -7.96 3.00
N MET A 452 24.92 -7.02 3.95
CA MET A 452 25.05 -7.31 5.37
C MET A 452 23.90 -8.18 5.89
N MET A 453 22.66 -7.89 5.48
CA MET A 453 21.48 -8.66 5.89
C MET A 453 21.52 -10.08 5.35
N ILE A 454 21.85 -10.28 4.07
CA ILE A 454 22.01 -11.61 3.47
C ILE A 454 23.13 -12.39 4.17
N SER A 455 24.27 -11.74 4.43
CA SER A 455 25.38 -12.41 5.12
C SER A 455 24.96 -12.90 6.51
N MET A 456 24.23 -12.07 7.26
CA MET A 456 23.72 -12.41 8.58
C MET A 456 22.63 -13.51 8.53
N GLU A 457 21.72 -13.43 7.55
CA GLU A 457 20.69 -14.43 7.24
C GLU A 457 21.31 -15.79 6.98
N MET A 458 22.17 -15.88 5.97
CA MET A 458 22.69 -17.16 5.52
C MET A 458 23.71 -17.76 6.48
N ALA A 459 24.36 -16.93 7.31
CA ALA A 459 25.27 -17.43 8.34
C ALA A 459 24.56 -17.97 9.58
N SER A 460 23.28 -17.69 9.81
CA SER A 460 22.62 -17.97 11.11
C SER A 460 21.20 -18.55 11.02
N GLY A 461 20.49 -18.37 9.91
CA GLY A 461 19.07 -18.69 9.79
C GLY A 461 18.81 -20.05 9.15
N PRO A 462 18.88 -20.18 7.80
CA PRO A 462 18.41 -21.37 7.10
C PRO A 462 19.08 -22.67 7.56
N GLY A 463 18.27 -23.62 8.01
CA GLY A 463 18.71 -24.94 8.48
C GLY A 463 19.28 -24.98 9.90
N ALA A 464 19.43 -23.84 10.59
CA ALA A 464 19.96 -23.80 11.94
C ALA A 464 19.03 -24.51 12.94
N ARG A 465 19.60 -25.28 13.89
CA ARG A 465 18.82 -25.93 14.95
C ARG A 465 18.41 -24.99 16.08
N ASP A 466 19.17 -23.91 16.28
CA ASP A 466 18.97 -22.92 17.32
C ASP A 466 18.75 -21.54 16.68
N CYS A 467 17.64 -20.92 16.99
CA CYS A 467 17.25 -19.60 16.52
C CYS A 467 17.86 -18.44 17.34
N ARG A 468 18.54 -18.74 18.46
CA ARG A 468 19.23 -17.75 19.31
C ARG A 468 20.59 -17.30 18.75
N GLN A 469 21.05 -17.87 17.64
CA GLN A 469 22.39 -17.65 17.07
C GLN A 469 22.62 -16.25 16.45
N VAL A 470 21.60 -15.39 16.34
CA VAL A 470 21.75 -14.02 15.80
C VAL A 470 22.60 -13.11 16.71
N LEU A 471 22.69 -13.42 18.01
CA LEU A 471 23.44 -12.60 18.98
C LEU A 471 24.96 -12.54 18.72
N ALA A 472 25.48 -13.39 17.83
CA ALA A 472 26.89 -13.37 17.41
C ALA A 472 27.26 -12.23 16.44
N TYR A 473 26.28 -11.49 15.90
CA TYR A 473 26.49 -10.50 14.83
C TYR A 473 26.14 -9.06 15.21
N LYS A 474 26.24 -8.69 16.50
CA LYS A 474 25.97 -7.31 16.99
C LYS A 474 26.70 -6.22 16.19
N THR A 475 27.89 -6.51 15.67
CA THR A 475 28.64 -5.58 14.81
C THR A 475 27.94 -5.33 13.47
N LEU A 476 27.48 -6.39 12.79
CA LEU A 476 26.71 -6.25 11.56
C LEU A 476 25.40 -5.50 11.81
N GLN A 477 24.71 -5.82 12.91
CA GLN A 477 23.47 -5.15 13.29
C GLN A 477 23.67 -3.62 13.42
N LYS A 478 24.68 -3.19 14.19
CA LYS A 478 25.03 -1.77 14.32
C LYS A 478 25.37 -1.12 12.98
N GLY A 479 26.06 -1.84 12.10
CA GLY A 479 26.37 -1.34 10.77
C GLY A 479 25.14 -1.22 9.87
N ILE A 480 24.19 -2.17 9.94
CA ILE A 480 22.89 -2.08 9.25
C ILE A 480 22.12 -0.85 9.74
N ASP A 481 22.03 -0.65 11.07
CA ASP A 481 21.35 0.51 11.66
C ASP A 481 21.99 1.83 11.19
N ALA A 482 23.33 1.91 11.17
CA ALA A 482 24.05 3.09 10.72
C ALA A 482 23.83 3.38 9.22
N ALA A 483 23.82 2.34 8.37
CA ALA A 483 23.57 2.46 6.95
C ALA A 483 22.11 2.86 6.65
N LEU A 484 21.15 2.29 7.36
CA LEU A 484 19.74 2.69 7.28
C LEU A 484 19.54 4.13 7.75
N ALA A 485 20.20 4.55 8.83
CA ALA A 485 20.16 5.94 9.29
C ALA A 485 20.77 6.91 8.27
N PHE A 486 21.86 6.52 7.60
CA PHE A 486 22.44 7.26 6.48
C PHE A 486 21.40 7.43 5.35
N LEU A 487 20.80 6.34 4.87
CA LEU A 487 19.77 6.38 3.83
C LEU A 487 18.58 7.24 4.25
N ASN A 488 18.08 7.07 5.48
CA ASN A 488 16.98 7.86 6.01
C ASN A 488 17.29 9.36 6.02
N THR A 489 18.51 9.74 6.43
CA THR A 489 18.98 11.14 6.41
C THR A 489 19.11 11.69 5.01
N ARG A 490 19.58 10.88 4.04
CA ARG A 490 19.67 11.28 2.62
C ARG A 490 18.30 11.50 2.02
N TYR A 491 17.34 10.60 2.25
CA TYR A 491 15.94 10.77 1.82
C TYR A 491 15.21 11.91 2.56
N ALA A 492 15.75 12.37 3.69
CA ALA A 492 15.31 13.58 4.38
C ALA A 492 15.95 14.87 3.84
N ALA A 493 17.25 14.86 3.54
CA ALA A 493 18.01 16.04 3.13
C ALA A 493 18.00 16.29 1.62
N GLU A 494 17.85 15.23 0.81
CA GLU A 494 18.12 15.24 -0.62
C GLU A 494 17.00 14.59 -1.42
N TYR A 495 16.10 15.47 -1.87
CA TYR A 495 15.51 15.38 -3.19
C TYR A 495 15.69 16.75 -3.87
N SER A 496 16.90 17.33 -3.78
CA SER A 496 17.27 18.54 -4.54
C SER A 496 17.47 18.15 -5.99
N GLU A 497 16.98 18.96 -6.93
CA GLU A 497 17.35 18.85 -8.35
C GLU A 497 18.87 18.89 -8.62
N GLU A 498 19.68 19.26 -7.63
CA GLU A 498 21.15 19.19 -7.69
C GLU A 498 21.68 17.75 -7.95
N LEU A 499 20.91 16.71 -7.59
CA LEU A 499 21.20 15.31 -7.97
C LEU A 499 20.60 14.94 -9.34
N LEU A 500 19.50 15.58 -9.75
CA LEU A 500 18.87 15.38 -11.08
C LEU A 500 19.80 15.87 -12.21
N GLY A 501 20.61 16.91 -11.97
CA GLY A 501 21.65 17.35 -12.89
C GLY A 501 22.88 16.42 -12.97
N GLN A 502 22.99 15.44 -12.07
CA GLN A 502 24.09 14.47 -12.03
C GLN A 502 23.72 13.08 -12.57
N LEU A 503 22.49 12.87 -13.07
CA LEU A 503 22.16 11.63 -13.79
C LEU A 503 22.91 11.49 -15.14
N GLY A 504 23.63 12.54 -15.58
CA GLY A 504 24.64 12.47 -16.64
C GLY A 504 26.09 12.32 -16.16
N ARG A 505 26.36 12.35 -14.84
CA ARG A 505 27.73 12.32 -14.25
C ARG A 505 27.79 11.75 -12.82
N VAL A 506 27.11 10.64 -12.53
CA VAL A 506 27.57 9.74 -11.45
C VAL A 506 28.12 8.50 -12.13
N GLU A 507 29.43 8.52 -12.38
CA GLU A 507 30.20 7.32 -12.64
C GLU A 507 29.88 6.33 -11.49
N ASN A 508 29.15 5.23 -11.75
CA ASN A 508 29.52 3.86 -11.35
C ASN A 508 28.38 2.81 -11.20
N MET A 509 27.07 3.14 -11.22
CA MET A 509 26.00 2.12 -11.22
C MET A 509 24.91 2.37 -12.29
N PRO A 510 24.65 1.42 -13.22
CA PRO A 510 23.56 1.56 -14.20
C PRO A 510 22.17 1.67 -13.56
N PHE A 511 21.27 2.45 -14.15
CA PHE A 511 19.93 2.73 -13.59
C PHE A 511 19.10 1.46 -13.31
N PHE A 512 19.20 0.44 -14.15
CA PHE A 512 18.49 -0.83 -13.97
C PHE A 512 19.06 -1.64 -12.79
N VAL A 513 20.37 -1.60 -12.58
CA VAL A 513 21.01 -2.21 -11.40
C VAL A 513 20.56 -1.45 -10.16
N ARG A 514 20.56 -0.11 -10.19
CA ARG A 514 20.06 0.73 -9.09
C ARG A 514 18.63 0.37 -8.72
N LEU A 515 17.73 0.27 -9.70
CA LEU A 515 16.34 -0.16 -9.48
C LEU A 515 16.27 -1.55 -8.82
N GLN A 516 17.07 -2.52 -9.29
CA GLN A 516 17.14 -3.85 -8.69
C GLN A 516 17.64 -3.80 -7.24
N VAL A 517 18.69 -3.04 -6.94
CA VAL A 517 19.23 -2.91 -5.58
C VAL A 517 18.17 -2.38 -4.61
N PHE A 518 17.45 -1.32 -4.99
CA PHE A 518 16.35 -0.80 -4.17
C PHE A 518 15.20 -1.79 -4.06
N GLN A 519 14.89 -2.55 -5.11
CA GLN A 519 13.95 -3.67 -4.97
C GLN A 519 14.44 -4.68 -3.91
N TYR A 520 15.67 -5.16 -4.00
CA TYR A 520 16.18 -6.12 -3.03
C TYR A 520 16.29 -5.54 -1.62
N LEU A 521 16.54 -4.24 -1.46
CA LEU A 521 16.44 -3.56 -0.17
C LEU A 521 15.03 -3.78 0.41
N ARG A 522 13.98 -3.58 -0.38
CA ARG A 522 12.59 -3.82 0.04
C ARG A 522 12.33 -5.27 0.39
N THR A 523 12.72 -6.21 -0.49
CA THR A 523 12.42 -7.65 -0.32
C THR A 523 13.21 -8.31 0.80
N VAL A 524 14.46 -7.89 1.04
CA VAL A 524 15.33 -8.45 2.07
C VAL A 524 15.09 -7.80 3.43
N SER A 525 14.90 -6.48 3.47
CA SER A 525 14.71 -5.79 4.76
C SER A 525 13.26 -5.73 5.21
N GLY A 526 12.31 -5.84 4.27
CA GLY A 526 10.91 -5.55 4.51
C GLY A 526 10.62 -4.07 4.74
N ILE A 527 11.59 -3.15 4.58
CA ILE A 527 11.39 -1.71 4.80
C ILE A 527 10.85 -1.11 3.50
N PRO A 528 9.57 -0.69 3.43
CA PRO A 528 9.01 -0.14 2.19
C PRO A 528 9.33 1.34 2.00
N ARG A 529 9.69 2.05 3.07
CA ARG A 529 9.84 3.51 3.08
C ARG A 529 11.10 3.95 3.81
N LEU A 530 11.73 5.00 3.30
CA LEU A 530 12.83 5.73 3.94
C LEU A 530 12.37 7.18 4.10
N ASN A 531 12.40 7.69 5.33
CA ASN A 531 11.91 9.01 5.70
C ASN A 531 10.50 9.28 5.15
N ASP A 532 9.59 8.34 5.42
CA ASP A 532 8.18 8.34 5.01
C ASP A 532 7.91 8.38 3.49
N ARG A 533 8.92 8.09 2.66
CA ARG A 533 8.79 8.03 1.19
C ARG A 533 8.97 6.60 0.69
N ASP A 534 8.12 6.13 -0.23
CA ASP A 534 8.37 4.88 -0.96
C ASP A 534 9.51 5.10 -1.95
N TYR A 535 10.70 4.67 -1.56
CA TYR A 535 11.90 4.87 -2.36
C TYR A 535 11.85 4.09 -3.67
N PHE A 536 11.15 2.95 -3.73
CA PHE A 536 11.07 2.16 -4.97
C PHE A 536 10.19 2.86 -5.99
N ARG A 537 9.04 3.39 -5.53
CA ARG A 537 8.17 4.25 -6.32
C ARG A 537 8.93 5.46 -6.88
N LEU A 538 9.69 6.16 -6.03
CA LEU A 538 10.49 7.32 -6.45
C LEU A 538 11.57 6.97 -7.47
N GLU A 539 12.21 5.80 -7.34
CA GLU A 539 13.17 5.34 -8.36
C GLU A 539 12.46 4.96 -9.67
N ALA A 540 11.27 4.37 -9.61
CA ALA A 540 10.49 4.05 -10.80
C ALA A 540 9.98 5.30 -11.54
N GLU A 541 9.53 6.33 -10.82
CA GLU A 541 9.02 7.59 -11.40
C GLU A 541 10.06 8.24 -12.32
N LYS A 542 11.33 8.22 -11.93
CA LYS A 542 12.44 8.75 -12.73
C LYS A 542 12.60 8.03 -14.07
N LEU A 543 12.31 6.73 -14.10
CA LEU A 543 12.49 5.92 -15.32
C LEU A 543 11.43 6.22 -16.38
N PHE A 544 10.26 6.70 -15.97
CA PHE A 544 9.17 7.09 -16.86
C PHE A 544 9.10 8.60 -17.12
N ASP A 545 10.00 9.40 -16.56
CA ASP A 545 10.10 10.83 -16.89
C ASP A 545 10.56 11.00 -18.34
N PRO A 546 9.72 11.56 -19.24
CA PRO A 546 10.10 11.76 -20.64
C PRO A 546 11.35 12.61 -20.81
N ALA A 547 11.65 13.51 -19.86
CA ALA A 547 12.86 14.34 -19.92
C ALA A 547 14.15 13.53 -19.76
N GLN A 548 14.10 12.35 -19.13
CA GLN A 548 15.25 11.47 -18.98
C GLN A 548 15.52 10.63 -20.23
N GLY A 549 14.51 10.41 -21.09
CA GLY A 549 14.63 9.60 -22.30
C GLY A 549 15.00 8.13 -22.04
N LEU A 550 14.75 7.61 -20.82
CA LEU A 550 15.12 6.26 -20.41
C LEU A 550 14.11 5.20 -20.86
N TYR A 551 12.85 5.56 -21.05
CA TYR A 551 11.78 4.67 -21.49
C TYR A 551 11.12 5.19 -22.77
N ASP A 552 11.06 4.34 -23.79
CA ASP A 552 10.29 4.62 -25.00
C ASP A 552 8.85 4.12 -24.83
N PHE A 553 7.90 5.04 -24.67
CA PHE A 553 6.48 4.71 -24.54
C PHE A 553 5.90 3.98 -25.77
N ASN A 554 6.47 4.16 -26.97
CA ASN A 554 6.00 3.54 -28.20
C ASN A 554 6.42 2.08 -28.34
N SER A 555 7.68 1.74 -28.05
CA SER A 555 8.17 0.36 -28.08
C SER A 555 8.04 -0.37 -26.74
N GLY A 556 7.95 0.37 -25.64
CA GLY A 556 8.00 -0.14 -24.27
C GLY A 556 9.41 -0.58 -23.82
N VAL A 557 10.45 -0.20 -24.57
CA VAL A 557 11.83 -0.63 -24.35
C VAL A 557 12.59 0.46 -23.57
N PHE A 558 13.44 0.02 -22.63
CA PHE A 558 14.34 0.90 -21.90
C PHE A 558 15.64 1.17 -22.66
N ALA A 559 16.26 2.31 -22.40
CA ALA A 559 17.60 2.64 -22.86
C ALA A 559 18.59 1.51 -22.51
N GLY A 560 19.46 1.12 -23.45
CA GLY A 560 20.32 -0.07 -23.32
C GLY A 560 19.67 -1.36 -23.84
N GLY A 561 18.43 -1.31 -24.31
CA GLY A 561 17.81 -2.36 -25.10
C GLY A 561 17.20 -3.49 -24.27
N PHE A 562 17.13 -4.68 -24.87
CA PHE A 562 16.29 -5.77 -24.39
C PHE A 562 16.75 -6.36 -23.04
N GLY A 563 18.05 -6.50 -22.83
CA GLY A 563 18.61 -6.99 -21.55
C GLY A 563 18.31 -6.04 -20.39
N THR A 564 18.53 -4.74 -20.60
CA THR A 564 18.16 -3.70 -19.63
C THR A 564 16.66 -3.69 -19.34
N THR A 565 15.85 -3.82 -20.39
CA THR A 565 14.39 -3.89 -20.27
C THR A 565 13.97 -5.08 -19.41
N ALA A 566 14.55 -6.26 -19.64
CA ALA A 566 14.28 -7.44 -18.83
C ALA A 566 14.69 -7.26 -17.35
N ALA A 567 15.84 -6.63 -17.08
CA ALA A 567 16.27 -6.30 -15.72
C ALA A 567 15.28 -5.36 -15.00
N CYS A 568 14.80 -4.31 -15.68
CA CYS A 568 13.77 -3.41 -15.17
C CYS A 568 12.44 -4.14 -14.94
N MET A 569 12.01 -4.99 -15.87
CA MET A 569 10.76 -5.75 -15.74
C MET A 569 10.80 -6.72 -14.56
N SER A 570 11.93 -7.39 -14.31
CA SER A 570 12.09 -8.24 -13.13
C SER A 570 11.96 -7.44 -11.84
N ALA A 571 12.59 -6.27 -11.75
CA ALA A 571 12.48 -5.39 -10.58
C ALA A 571 11.06 -4.86 -10.38
N PHE A 572 10.38 -4.46 -11.46
CA PHE A 572 8.99 -4.00 -11.40
C PHE A 572 8.00 -5.10 -11.05
N ALA A 573 8.16 -6.31 -11.60
CA ALA A 573 7.32 -7.45 -11.27
C ALA A 573 7.39 -7.75 -9.77
N LEU A 574 8.60 -7.77 -9.20
CA LEU A 574 8.80 -7.93 -7.76
C LEU A 574 8.27 -6.75 -6.95
N GLY A 575 8.53 -5.50 -7.37
CA GLY A 575 8.07 -4.31 -6.67
C GLY A 575 6.54 -4.16 -6.65
N ALA A 576 5.87 -4.54 -7.74
CA ALA A 576 4.41 -4.58 -7.87
C ALA A 576 3.77 -5.79 -7.18
N SER A 577 4.58 -6.78 -6.79
CA SER A 577 4.05 -8.02 -6.22
C SER A 577 3.28 -7.76 -4.92
N PRO A 578 2.13 -8.41 -4.71
CA PRO A 578 1.32 -8.21 -3.53
C PRO A 578 2.05 -8.45 -2.21
N THR A 579 1.81 -7.59 -1.21
CA THR A 579 2.33 -7.79 0.14
C THR A 579 1.41 -8.74 0.91
N ALA A 580 1.87 -9.95 1.20
CA ALA A 580 1.07 -10.97 1.87
C ALA A 580 1.06 -10.82 3.40
N TYR A 581 2.20 -10.46 3.98
CA TYR A 581 2.39 -10.42 5.43
C TYR A 581 3.06 -9.12 5.87
N GLN A 582 2.64 -8.60 7.02
CA GLN A 582 3.35 -7.52 7.70
C GLN A 582 3.80 -7.97 9.07
N ARG A 583 5.06 -7.68 9.40
CA ARG A 583 5.69 -7.99 10.68
C ARG A 583 5.64 -6.75 11.56
N ILE A 584 5.10 -6.89 12.76
CA ILE A 584 5.11 -5.86 13.80
C ILE A 584 5.70 -6.48 15.06
N VAL A 585 6.58 -5.76 15.75
CA VAL A 585 7.12 -6.20 17.06
C VAL A 585 6.73 -5.22 18.15
N VAL A 586 6.12 -5.75 19.22
CA VAL A 586 5.71 -5.02 20.42
C VAL A 586 6.34 -5.65 21.67
N GLY A 587 6.20 -4.97 22.80
CA GLY A 587 6.82 -5.36 24.07
C GLY A 587 8.08 -4.55 24.40
N GLY A 588 8.87 -4.96 25.38
CA GLY A 588 10.10 -4.27 25.82
C GLY A 588 11.27 -5.21 26.07
N GLY A 589 12.50 -4.72 25.91
CA GLY A 589 13.74 -5.48 26.18
C GLY A 589 14.83 -5.29 25.12
N ASP A 590 16.07 -5.69 25.45
CA ASP A 590 17.28 -5.42 24.66
C ASP A 590 17.37 -6.16 23.30
N ALA A 591 16.51 -7.15 23.05
CA ALA A 591 16.53 -8.00 21.84
C ALA A 591 15.39 -7.71 20.84
N LYS A 592 14.51 -6.75 21.16
CA LYS A 592 13.20 -6.56 20.51
C LYS A 592 13.25 -6.45 18.98
N ASP A 593 14.25 -5.78 18.41
CA ASP A 593 14.22 -5.46 16.98
C ASP A 593 14.82 -6.57 16.08
N TYR A 594 15.60 -7.49 16.65
CA TYR A 594 16.42 -8.43 15.87
C TYR A 594 16.31 -9.90 16.27
N GLU A 595 15.56 -10.23 17.33
CA GLU A 595 15.15 -11.61 17.56
C GLU A 595 14.27 -12.08 16.39
N HIS A 596 14.68 -13.17 15.73
CA HIS A 596 14.00 -13.77 14.58
C HIS A 596 13.79 -12.83 13.38
N SER A 597 14.74 -11.96 13.02
CA SER A 597 14.58 -10.93 11.97
C SER A 597 14.07 -11.41 10.60
N TRP A 598 14.23 -12.70 10.29
CA TRP A 598 13.92 -13.33 9.00
C TRP A 598 12.67 -14.21 9.02
N ASP A 599 11.95 -14.26 10.14
CA ASP A 599 10.71 -15.03 10.30
C ASP A 599 9.73 -14.84 9.12
N VAL A 600 9.20 -13.64 8.95
CA VAL A 600 8.19 -13.33 7.93
C VAL A 600 8.79 -13.35 6.53
N GLN A 601 10.07 -13.04 6.37
CA GLN A 601 10.77 -13.17 5.08
C GLN A 601 10.77 -14.62 4.60
N HIS A 602 11.22 -15.54 5.46
CA HIS A 602 11.29 -16.97 5.18
C HIS A 602 9.90 -17.59 5.03
N LEU A 603 8.93 -17.18 5.85
CA LEU A 603 7.53 -17.53 5.66
C LEU A 603 7.04 -17.11 4.27
N THR A 604 7.31 -15.87 3.86
CA THR A 604 6.89 -15.37 2.55
C THR A 604 7.55 -16.15 1.42
N ARG A 605 8.83 -16.51 1.55
CA ARG A 605 9.53 -17.37 0.59
C ARG A 605 8.90 -18.76 0.48
N TYR A 606 8.52 -19.38 1.60
CA TYR A 606 7.76 -20.64 1.58
C TYR A 606 6.46 -20.48 0.77
N VAL A 607 5.69 -19.45 1.07
CA VAL A 607 4.39 -19.21 0.43
C VAL A 607 4.56 -18.90 -1.07
N MET A 608 5.58 -18.13 -1.46
CA MET A 608 5.92 -17.89 -2.87
C MET A 608 6.14 -19.21 -3.63
N ALA A 609 6.89 -20.14 -3.05
CA ALA A 609 7.16 -21.45 -3.64
C ALA A 609 5.86 -22.27 -3.77
N GLN A 610 5.03 -22.32 -2.73
CA GLN A 610 3.74 -23.04 -2.78
C GLN A 610 2.75 -22.44 -3.77
N ARG A 611 2.77 -21.11 -3.92
CA ARG A 611 1.82 -20.38 -4.77
C ARG A 611 2.34 -20.18 -6.21
N LYS A 612 3.61 -20.53 -6.51
CA LYS A 612 4.31 -20.28 -7.78
C LYS A 612 4.14 -18.84 -8.28
N ARG A 613 4.22 -17.87 -7.37
CA ARG A 613 4.05 -16.44 -7.68
C ARG A 613 4.90 -15.60 -6.73
N PRO A 614 5.36 -14.41 -7.16
CA PRO A 614 6.02 -13.51 -6.23
C PRO A 614 5.01 -12.95 -5.22
N LEU A 615 5.51 -12.73 -4.01
CA LEU A 615 4.82 -12.08 -2.90
C LEU A 615 5.85 -11.30 -2.10
N ASN A 616 5.43 -10.13 -1.62
CA ASN A 616 6.21 -9.30 -0.74
C ASN A 616 5.79 -9.50 0.72
N TRP A 617 6.66 -9.04 1.60
CA TRP A 617 6.36 -8.81 3.01
C TRP A 617 6.91 -7.45 3.41
N ARG A 618 6.45 -6.92 4.54
CA ARG A 618 7.01 -5.69 5.09
C ARG A 618 7.11 -5.70 6.60
N ARG A 619 8.00 -4.87 7.12
CA ARG A 619 8.00 -4.43 8.51
C ARG A 619 7.07 -3.24 8.63
N SER A 620 6.29 -3.22 9.71
CA SER A 620 5.35 -2.15 10.03
C SER A 620 5.44 -1.83 11.52
N SER A 621 4.84 -0.70 11.88
CA SER A 621 4.74 -0.25 13.27
C SER A 621 3.28 0.01 13.64
N LEU A 622 2.92 -0.16 14.91
CA LEU A 622 1.62 0.34 15.40
C LEU A 622 1.55 1.87 15.42
N GLU A 623 2.65 2.56 15.13
CA GLU A 623 2.65 4.00 14.84
C GLU A 623 2.11 4.34 13.46
N ASP A 624 2.13 3.40 12.50
CA ASP A 624 1.60 3.61 11.15
C ASP A 624 0.09 3.93 11.18
N GLU A 625 -0.41 4.66 10.18
CA GLU A 625 -1.85 4.90 10.02
C GLU A 625 -2.60 3.56 9.80
N ALA A 626 -3.77 3.40 10.42
CA ALA A 626 -4.57 2.15 10.32
C ALA A 626 -4.89 1.75 8.87
N ARG A 627 -5.10 2.73 7.99
CA ARG A 627 -5.35 2.51 6.56
C ARG A 627 -4.14 1.89 5.84
N HIS A 628 -2.91 2.26 6.24
CA HIS A 628 -1.71 1.63 5.70
C HIS A 628 -1.62 0.20 6.20
N LEU A 629 -1.87 -0.05 7.49
CA LEU A 629 -1.88 -1.42 8.04
C LEU A 629 -2.83 -2.36 7.28
N LEU A 630 -3.99 -1.86 6.84
CA LEU A 630 -5.00 -2.59 6.05
C LEU A 630 -4.64 -2.87 4.59
N GLU A 631 -3.53 -2.32 4.09
CA GLU A 631 -3.01 -2.71 2.77
C GLU A 631 -2.50 -4.16 2.76
N VAL A 632 -2.22 -4.73 3.93
CA VAL A 632 -1.67 -6.08 4.07
C VAL A 632 -2.67 -6.98 4.80
N PRO A 633 -3.06 -8.11 4.20
CA PRO A 633 -4.16 -8.94 4.72
C PRO A 633 -3.83 -9.60 6.05
N VAL A 634 -2.57 -10.00 6.28
CA VAL A 634 -2.16 -10.72 7.49
C VAL A 634 -1.10 -9.94 8.26
N MET A 635 -1.42 -9.59 9.51
CA MET A 635 -0.50 -9.00 10.47
C MET A 635 0.08 -10.10 11.37
N PHE A 636 1.39 -10.26 11.32
CA PHE A 636 2.16 -11.13 12.21
C PHE A 636 2.75 -10.27 13.33
N LEU A 637 2.11 -10.30 14.51
CA LEU A 637 2.46 -9.51 15.67
C LEU A 637 3.32 -10.35 16.63
N ASN A 638 4.61 -10.02 16.69
CA ASN A 638 5.54 -10.59 17.66
C ASN A 638 5.47 -9.80 18.97
N VAL A 639 5.19 -10.49 20.07
CA VAL A 639 5.26 -9.94 21.42
C VAL A 639 6.57 -10.39 22.05
N ALA A 640 7.56 -9.48 22.07
CA ALA A 640 8.89 -9.70 22.65
C ALA A 640 9.01 -8.93 23.97
N GLY A 641 8.87 -9.66 25.08
CA GLY A 641 8.87 -9.12 26.45
C GLY A 641 7.53 -8.54 26.94
N PRO A 642 7.54 -7.80 28.07
CA PRO A 642 6.33 -7.27 28.70
C PRO A 642 5.50 -6.40 27.75
N LEU A 643 4.21 -6.71 27.62
CA LEU A 643 3.31 -6.02 26.70
C LEU A 643 2.65 -4.81 27.39
N ASN A 644 2.91 -3.62 26.86
CA ASN A 644 2.13 -2.43 27.14
C ASN A 644 1.69 -1.81 25.81
N LEU A 645 0.38 -1.80 25.56
CA LEU A 645 -0.22 -1.17 24.38
C LEU A 645 -1.03 0.03 24.84
N GLU A 646 -0.80 1.18 24.24
CA GLU A 646 -1.59 2.37 24.49
C GLU A 646 -3.02 2.20 23.93
N PRO A 647 -4.02 2.93 24.44
CA PRO A 647 -5.40 2.84 23.95
C PRO A 647 -5.51 3.01 22.43
N ASP A 648 -4.72 3.92 21.85
CA ASP A 648 -4.68 4.14 20.39
C ASP A 648 -4.18 2.92 19.62
N HIS A 649 -3.24 2.15 20.18
CA HIS A 649 -2.78 0.89 19.58
C HIS A 649 -3.88 -0.17 19.58
N LEU A 650 -4.65 -0.25 20.68
CA LEU A 650 -5.79 -1.18 20.77
C LEU A 650 -6.88 -0.83 19.75
N GLU A 651 -7.21 0.45 19.59
CA GLU A 651 -8.19 0.89 18.59
C GLU A 651 -7.68 0.66 17.15
N LYS A 652 -6.38 0.81 16.89
CA LYS A 652 -5.78 0.45 15.59
C LYS A 652 -5.90 -1.05 15.31
N LEU A 653 -5.68 -1.91 16.31
CA LEU A 653 -5.87 -3.36 16.16
C LEU A 653 -7.34 -3.72 15.89
N ARG A 654 -8.29 -3.10 16.62
CA ARG A 654 -9.73 -3.25 16.36
C ARG A 654 -10.10 -2.82 14.95
N THR A 655 -9.67 -1.62 14.55
CA THR A 655 -9.88 -1.09 13.19
C THR A 655 -9.33 -2.04 12.14
N TYR A 656 -8.13 -2.60 12.35
CA TYR A 656 -7.52 -3.53 11.42
C TYR A 656 -8.35 -4.81 11.25
N VAL A 657 -8.76 -5.47 12.34
CA VAL A 657 -9.47 -6.75 12.24
C VAL A 657 -10.92 -6.60 11.78
N PHE A 658 -11.61 -5.54 12.22
CA PHE A 658 -13.00 -5.28 11.81
C PHE A 658 -13.13 -4.77 10.38
N ASN A 659 -12.03 -4.31 9.78
CA ASN A 659 -11.96 -3.96 8.36
C ASN A 659 -11.26 -5.03 7.52
N GLY A 660 -11.41 -6.31 7.89
CA GLY A 660 -10.99 -7.45 7.07
C GLY A 660 -9.57 -7.96 7.28
N GLY A 661 -8.74 -7.28 8.08
CA GLY A 661 -7.42 -7.79 8.46
C GLY A 661 -7.49 -9.06 9.31
N THR A 662 -6.44 -9.86 9.28
CA THR A 662 -6.27 -11.03 10.16
C THR A 662 -4.99 -10.87 10.98
N LEU A 663 -5.10 -11.05 12.29
CA LEU A 663 -4.00 -10.92 13.23
C LEU A 663 -3.55 -12.31 13.69
N LEU A 664 -2.28 -12.64 13.46
CA LEU A 664 -1.62 -13.76 14.13
C LEU A 664 -0.62 -13.20 15.14
N ILE A 665 -0.80 -13.56 16.41
CA ILE A 665 0.04 -13.13 17.52
C ILE A 665 0.95 -14.28 17.92
N ASN A 666 2.26 -14.03 17.88
CA ASN A 666 3.29 -14.93 18.37
C ASN A 666 3.93 -14.32 19.63
N VAL A 667 3.95 -15.08 20.73
CA VAL A 667 4.63 -14.66 21.95
C VAL A 667 6.03 -15.25 21.95
N VAL A 668 7.04 -14.38 21.81
CA VAL A 668 8.46 -14.76 21.77
C VAL A 668 8.96 -14.98 23.21
N SER A 669 8.39 -15.99 23.87
CA SER A 669 8.71 -16.36 25.25
C SER A 669 8.17 -17.74 25.58
N GLU A 670 8.95 -18.49 26.35
CA GLU A 670 8.48 -19.76 26.91
C GLU A 670 7.55 -19.53 28.12
N GLN A 671 7.56 -18.32 28.72
CA GLN A 671 6.82 -18.00 29.94
C GLN A 671 5.31 -17.92 29.71
N GLU A 672 4.56 -18.69 30.50
CA GLU A 672 3.09 -18.72 30.46
C GLU A 672 2.46 -17.39 30.89
N SER A 673 3.04 -16.72 31.88
CA SER A 673 2.59 -15.40 32.36
C SER A 673 2.52 -14.33 31.27
N GLN A 674 3.42 -14.37 30.29
CA GLN A 674 3.40 -13.44 29.16
C GLN A 674 2.28 -13.77 28.16
N ARG A 675 1.97 -15.06 27.96
CA ARG A 675 0.81 -15.47 27.15
C ARG A 675 -0.49 -15.06 27.83
N ASP A 676 -0.58 -15.20 29.15
CA ASP A 676 -1.73 -14.74 29.92
C ASP A 676 -1.91 -13.22 29.85
N ALA A 677 -0.82 -12.46 29.89
CA ALA A 677 -0.85 -11.00 29.69
C ALA A 677 -1.40 -10.63 28.31
N VAL A 678 -0.95 -11.30 27.25
CA VAL A 678 -1.50 -11.11 25.89
C VAL A 678 -2.99 -11.47 25.85
N ALA A 679 -3.40 -12.59 26.43
CA ALA A 679 -4.80 -12.98 26.50
C ALA A 679 -5.64 -11.93 27.28
N SER A 680 -5.10 -11.34 28.35
CA SER A 680 -5.74 -10.26 29.08
C SER A 680 -5.91 -9.00 28.21
N VAL A 681 -4.88 -8.62 27.45
CA VAL A 681 -4.95 -7.48 26.53
C VAL A 681 -6.00 -7.74 25.45
N LEU A 682 -6.10 -8.96 24.91
CA LEU A 682 -7.14 -9.32 23.96
C LEU A 682 -8.54 -9.20 24.55
N ARG A 683 -8.76 -9.65 25.79
CA ARG A 683 -10.06 -9.48 26.48
C ARG A 683 -10.43 -8.00 26.68
N THR A 684 -9.45 -7.14 26.95
CA THR A 684 -9.67 -5.69 27.04
C THR A 684 -9.94 -5.07 25.67
N ALA A 685 -9.20 -5.50 24.64
CA ALA A 685 -9.33 -4.98 23.29
C ALA A 685 -10.59 -5.48 22.58
N PHE A 686 -11.13 -6.63 22.97
CA PHE A 686 -12.25 -7.32 22.33
C PHE A 686 -13.20 -7.90 23.40
N PRO A 687 -13.80 -7.05 24.25
CA PRO A 687 -14.66 -7.52 25.35
C PRO A 687 -15.92 -8.24 24.86
N GLU A 688 -16.29 -8.06 23.59
CA GLU A 688 -17.48 -8.64 22.98
C GLU A 688 -17.28 -10.12 22.57
N TYR A 689 -16.04 -10.62 22.57
CA TYR A 689 -15.70 -11.92 22.00
C TYR A 689 -14.88 -12.79 22.95
N GLU A 690 -15.13 -14.10 22.89
CA GLU A 690 -14.41 -15.08 23.70
C GLU A 690 -13.15 -15.60 22.98
N LEU A 691 -12.03 -15.64 23.71
CA LEU A 691 -10.81 -16.33 23.28
C LEU A 691 -10.94 -17.83 23.58
N ARG A 692 -11.08 -18.64 22.53
CA ARG A 692 -11.31 -20.09 22.61
C ARG A 692 -10.22 -20.89 21.91
N ASP A 693 -10.18 -22.20 22.10
CA ASP A 693 -9.23 -23.06 21.36
C ASP A 693 -9.62 -23.15 19.88
N LEU A 694 -8.62 -23.27 19.00
CA LEU A 694 -8.82 -23.49 17.58
C LEU A 694 -9.58 -24.82 17.34
N PRO A 695 -10.75 -24.81 16.69
CA PRO A 695 -11.48 -26.04 16.37
C PRO A 695 -10.69 -26.96 15.44
N LYS A 696 -10.83 -28.28 15.64
CA LYS A 696 -10.12 -29.30 14.84
C LYS A 696 -10.57 -29.36 13.38
N ASP A 697 -11.78 -28.88 13.10
CA ASP A 697 -12.41 -28.80 11.79
C ASP A 697 -12.34 -27.38 11.19
N HIS A 698 -11.61 -26.46 11.82
CA HIS A 698 -11.52 -25.08 11.34
C HIS A 698 -10.94 -25.04 9.91
N PRO A 699 -11.53 -24.28 8.96
CA PRO A 699 -11.11 -24.25 7.55
C PRO A 699 -9.62 -23.95 7.34
N VAL A 700 -9.00 -23.13 8.20
CA VAL A 700 -7.55 -22.84 8.15
C VAL A 700 -6.65 -24.08 8.22
N LEU A 701 -7.16 -25.23 8.67
CA LEU A 701 -6.39 -26.48 8.74
C LEU A 701 -6.44 -27.28 7.41
N THR A 702 -7.30 -26.90 6.46
CA THR A 702 -7.59 -27.72 5.27
C THR A 702 -7.70 -26.95 3.93
N LEU A 703 -7.93 -25.62 3.93
CA LEU A 703 -8.30 -24.84 2.74
C LEU A 703 -7.36 -24.96 1.54
N ARG A 704 -6.05 -25.10 1.76
CA ARG A 704 -5.07 -25.12 0.67
C ARG A 704 -4.03 -26.21 0.82
N GLU A 705 -3.46 -26.31 1.99
CA GLU A 705 -2.61 -27.41 2.40
C GLU A 705 -3.33 -28.16 3.52
N LYS A 706 -3.48 -29.47 3.38
CA LYS A 706 -4.03 -30.29 4.46
C LYS A 706 -2.99 -30.42 5.56
N ILE A 707 -3.30 -29.91 6.74
CA ILE A 707 -2.41 -29.98 7.91
C ILE A 707 -2.79 -31.18 8.75
N GLU A 708 -1.95 -32.22 8.73
CA GLU A 708 -2.18 -33.45 9.50
C GLU A 708 -1.57 -33.40 10.90
N GLN A 709 -0.49 -32.62 11.07
CA GLN A 709 0.10 -32.41 12.38
C GLN A 709 -0.78 -31.47 13.22
N PRO A 710 -0.86 -31.67 14.55
CA PRO A 710 -1.59 -30.75 15.41
C PRO A 710 -1.06 -29.32 15.30
N VAL A 711 -1.96 -28.36 15.22
CA VAL A 711 -1.65 -26.93 15.39
C VAL A 711 -2.37 -26.47 16.65
N VAL A 712 -1.61 -26.01 17.64
CA VAL A 712 -2.19 -25.46 18.88
C VAL A 712 -2.21 -23.94 18.79
N ALA A 713 -3.41 -23.38 18.75
CA ALA A 713 -3.66 -21.94 18.76
C ALA A 713 -4.97 -21.65 19.49
N LYS A 714 -5.08 -20.43 20.02
CA LYS A 714 -6.38 -19.88 20.43
C LYS A 714 -6.88 -18.92 19.37
N VAL A 715 -8.19 -18.84 19.21
CA VAL A 715 -8.86 -17.98 18.24
C VAL A 715 -9.86 -17.07 18.94
N LEU A 716 -10.02 -15.87 18.39
CA LEU A 716 -11.06 -14.93 18.76
C LEU A 716 -11.72 -14.43 17.48
N GLY A 717 -13.05 -14.43 17.48
CA GLY A 717 -13.87 -14.21 16.30
C GLY A 717 -15.29 -13.78 16.62
N ASN A 718 -15.97 -13.27 15.61
CA ASN A 718 -17.34 -12.74 15.72
C ASN A 718 -18.44 -13.77 15.42
N GLY A 719 -18.09 -15.07 15.45
CA GLY A 719 -19.04 -16.17 15.25
C GLY A 719 -19.23 -16.57 13.79
N VAL A 720 -18.86 -15.70 12.84
CA VAL A 720 -18.81 -16.02 11.41
C VAL A 720 -17.38 -16.05 10.86
N ARG A 721 -16.47 -15.32 11.50
CA ARG A 721 -15.05 -15.23 11.14
C ARG A 721 -14.19 -15.16 12.41
N ASP A 722 -13.24 -16.07 12.53
CA ASP A 722 -12.10 -15.93 13.43
C ASP A 722 -11.07 -14.97 12.80
N PHE A 723 -10.68 -13.92 13.52
CA PHE A 723 -9.82 -12.84 12.99
C PHE A 723 -8.57 -12.57 13.83
N VAL A 724 -8.51 -13.07 15.08
CA VAL A 724 -7.27 -13.14 15.87
C VAL A 724 -6.92 -14.61 16.09
N PHE A 725 -5.64 -14.94 15.85
CA PHE A 725 -5.04 -16.23 16.11
C PHE A 725 -3.86 -16.04 17.06
N LEU A 726 -3.97 -16.52 18.28
CA LEU A 726 -2.88 -16.52 19.26
C LEU A 726 -2.15 -17.86 19.17
N ALA A 727 -0.94 -17.84 18.60
CA ALA A 727 -0.09 -19.01 18.49
C ALA A 727 0.33 -19.51 19.89
N VAL A 728 0.31 -20.83 20.07
CA VAL A 728 0.84 -21.47 21.28
C VAL A 728 2.19 -22.10 20.94
N ASN A 729 3.17 -21.86 21.80
CA ASN A 729 4.51 -22.40 21.66
C ASN A 729 4.51 -23.88 22.04
N GLU A 730 5.16 -24.72 21.25
CA GLU A 730 5.26 -26.17 21.49
C GLU A 730 6.72 -26.57 21.49
N GLY A 731 7.09 -27.53 22.35
CA GLY A 731 8.45 -28.04 22.42
C GLY A 731 9.51 -26.97 22.73
N GLY A 732 9.14 -25.92 23.47
CA GLY A 732 10.03 -24.81 23.81
C GLY A 732 10.38 -23.88 22.64
N ARG A 733 9.66 -23.95 21.51
CA ARG A 733 9.91 -23.12 20.33
C ARG A 733 8.66 -22.34 19.91
N ASP A 734 8.84 -21.03 19.76
CA ASP A 734 7.85 -20.14 19.19
C ASP A 734 7.84 -20.20 17.65
N TRP A 735 6.80 -19.67 17.02
CA TRP A 735 6.63 -19.78 15.58
C TRP A 735 7.67 -18.96 14.81
N SER A 736 8.10 -17.82 15.35
CA SER A 736 9.13 -16.99 14.71
C SER A 736 10.47 -17.69 14.69
N CYS A 737 10.80 -18.50 15.70
CA CYS A 737 11.98 -19.37 15.69
C CYS A 737 11.96 -20.38 14.52
N ASP A 738 10.83 -21.05 14.29
CA ASP A 738 10.69 -22.01 13.19
C ASP A 738 10.74 -21.33 11.82
N PHE A 739 10.09 -20.18 11.68
CA PHE A 739 10.14 -19.38 10.46
C PHE A 739 11.55 -18.85 10.19
N HIS A 740 12.22 -18.30 11.21
CA HIS A 740 13.58 -17.78 11.12
C HIS A 740 14.60 -18.84 10.68
N THR A 741 14.44 -20.08 11.12
CA THR A 741 15.36 -21.18 10.76
C THR A 741 15.02 -21.85 9.42
N TYR A 742 13.88 -21.53 8.81
CA TYR A 742 13.40 -22.08 7.53
C TYR A 742 13.44 -23.62 7.47
N ARG A 743 13.05 -24.29 8.56
CA ARG A 743 13.05 -25.76 8.62
C ARG A 743 11.69 -26.31 8.15
N THR A 744 11.55 -26.41 6.83
CA THR A 744 10.30 -26.86 6.16
C THR A 744 10.28 -28.38 5.89
N GLY A 745 11.36 -29.11 6.22
CA GLY A 745 11.42 -30.57 6.14
C GLY A 745 10.84 -31.31 7.35
N LYS A 746 10.97 -32.64 7.36
CA LYS A 746 10.42 -33.52 8.42
C LYS A 746 10.90 -33.19 9.84
N ASP A 747 12.14 -32.71 9.97
CA ASP A 747 12.74 -32.38 11.27
C ASP A 747 12.35 -30.98 11.78
N GLY A 748 11.56 -30.23 11.03
CA GLY A 748 11.12 -28.87 11.34
C GLY A 748 9.64 -28.77 11.70
N ALA A 749 9.03 -27.62 11.39
CA ALA A 749 7.61 -27.35 11.68
C ALA A 749 6.83 -26.96 10.41
N PRO A 750 6.82 -27.81 9.35
CA PRO A 750 6.15 -27.49 8.08
C PRO A 750 4.65 -27.15 8.26
N HIS A 751 3.99 -27.75 9.25
CA HIS A 751 2.60 -27.46 9.59
C HIS A 751 2.35 -25.98 9.96
N ARG A 752 3.31 -25.29 10.58
CA ARG A 752 3.19 -23.85 10.90
C ARG A 752 3.29 -22.97 9.65
N PHE A 753 4.15 -23.36 8.70
CA PHE A 753 4.26 -22.69 7.40
C PHE A 753 3.00 -22.91 6.55
N ALA A 754 2.53 -24.15 6.48
CA ALA A 754 1.27 -24.51 5.83
C ALA A 754 0.07 -23.79 6.46
N PHE A 755 0.05 -23.65 7.81
CA PHE A 755 -0.97 -22.90 8.53
C PHE A 755 -1.00 -21.44 8.06
N MET A 756 0.14 -20.77 7.97
CA MET A 756 0.20 -19.39 7.49
C MET A 756 -0.23 -19.27 6.02
N ASN A 757 0.12 -20.24 5.17
CA ASN A 757 -0.35 -20.28 3.79
C ASN A 757 -1.89 -20.43 3.71
N ASN A 758 -2.46 -21.29 4.55
CA ASN A 758 -3.92 -21.43 4.67
C ASN A 758 -4.57 -20.19 5.29
N LEU A 759 -3.92 -19.54 6.26
CA LEU A 759 -4.41 -18.32 6.90
C LEU A 759 -4.53 -17.20 5.87
N LEU A 760 -3.53 -17.05 4.99
CA LEU A 760 -3.60 -16.12 3.88
C LEU A 760 -4.74 -16.43 2.90
N GLU A 761 -4.98 -17.71 2.59
CA GLU A 761 -6.15 -18.12 1.78
C GLU A 761 -7.46 -17.81 2.47
N TYR A 762 -7.55 -18.09 3.78
CA TYR A 762 -8.70 -17.84 4.62
C TYR A 762 -9.04 -16.34 4.68
N THR A 763 -8.03 -15.48 4.84
CA THR A 763 -8.21 -14.03 4.86
C THR A 763 -8.64 -13.47 3.52
N LEU A 764 -8.12 -14.01 2.41
CA LEU A 764 -8.44 -13.53 1.07
C LEU A 764 -9.73 -14.13 0.51
N ASP A 765 -10.21 -15.26 1.03
CA ASP A 765 -11.38 -15.99 0.50
C ASP A 765 -11.26 -16.23 -1.02
N SER A 766 -10.07 -16.70 -1.44
CA SER A 766 -9.69 -16.87 -2.85
C SER A 766 -9.77 -15.61 -3.72
N SER A 767 -9.91 -14.42 -3.13
CA SER A 767 -9.87 -13.16 -3.86
C SER A 767 -8.50 -12.94 -4.50
N PRO A 768 -8.44 -12.28 -5.66
CA PRO A 768 -7.17 -11.84 -6.22
C PRO A 768 -6.40 -11.01 -5.20
N PHE A 769 -5.10 -11.25 -5.12
CA PHE A 769 -4.22 -10.42 -4.34
C PHE A 769 -4.20 -8.98 -4.88
N ARG A 770 -4.17 -8.02 -3.96
CA ARG A 770 -4.01 -6.60 -4.25
C ARG A 770 -2.54 -6.29 -4.55
N SER A 771 -2.27 -5.50 -5.58
CA SER A 771 -0.91 -5.02 -5.87
C SER A 771 -0.35 -4.26 -4.65
N SER A 772 0.97 -4.28 -4.45
CA SER A 772 1.62 -3.39 -3.46
C SER A 772 1.38 -1.91 -3.74
N PHE A 773 0.94 -1.59 -4.95
CA PHE A 773 0.63 -0.24 -5.41
C PHE A 773 -0.86 0.11 -5.35
N ASP A 774 -1.72 -0.86 -5.00
CA ASP A 774 -3.13 -0.56 -4.83
C ASP A 774 -3.31 0.37 -3.63
N PRO A 775 -4.12 1.43 -3.74
CA PRO A 775 -4.37 2.32 -2.61
C PRO A 775 -4.97 1.55 -1.43
N SER A 776 -4.85 2.05 -0.20
CA SER A 776 -5.57 1.47 0.95
C SER A 776 -7.04 1.15 0.60
N PRO A 777 -7.58 -0.01 1.05
CA PRO A 777 -8.98 -0.34 0.81
C PRO A 777 -9.90 0.63 1.56
N LEU A 778 -9.47 1.14 2.73
CA LEU A 778 -10.21 2.18 3.43
C LEU A 778 -10.12 3.52 2.69
N PRO A 779 -11.27 4.14 2.35
CA PRO A 779 -11.30 5.45 1.74
C PRO A 779 -10.84 6.52 2.74
N GLN A 780 -10.30 7.60 2.19
CA GLN A 780 -10.09 8.81 2.97
C GLN A 780 -11.46 9.47 3.27
N ARG A 781 -11.63 10.06 4.47
CA ARG A 781 -12.90 10.63 4.94
C ARG A 781 -13.09 12.12 4.62
N SER A 782 -13.94 12.57 3.70
CA SER A 782 -14.10 14.03 3.36
C SER A 782 -14.76 14.89 4.46
N THR A 783 -14.80 16.22 4.32
CA THR A 783 -15.67 17.04 5.21
C THR A 783 -17.11 16.78 4.80
N PRO A 784 -17.98 16.41 5.76
CA PRO A 784 -19.38 16.30 5.48
C PRO A 784 -20.02 17.68 5.29
N THR A 785 -20.95 17.79 4.34
CA THR A 785 -21.80 18.97 4.13
C THR A 785 -23.20 18.76 4.67
N ARG A 786 -23.52 17.53 5.11
CA ARG A 786 -24.82 17.13 5.64
C ARG A 786 -24.66 15.89 6.51
N GLU A 787 -25.68 15.60 7.31
CA GLU A 787 -25.77 14.40 8.14
C GLU A 787 -26.99 13.57 7.72
N PHE A 788 -26.91 12.25 7.87
CA PHE A 788 -28.02 11.31 7.69
C PHE A 788 -28.01 10.30 8.83
N HIS A 789 -29.15 10.13 9.48
CA HIS A 789 -29.27 9.31 10.68
C HIS A 789 -29.62 7.87 10.31
N VAL A 790 -28.90 6.92 10.89
CA VAL A 790 -29.10 5.48 10.66
C VAL A 790 -29.12 4.77 12.01
N ALA A 791 -30.12 3.93 12.21
CA ALA A 791 -30.18 2.99 13.33
C ALA A 791 -29.79 1.58 12.85
N THR A 792 -29.16 0.80 13.72
CA THR A 792 -28.88 -0.63 13.48
C THR A 792 -29.66 -1.51 14.44
N LEU A 793 -29.98 -2.73 14.00
CA LEU A 793 -30.61 -3.76 14.81
C LEU A 793 -30.07 -5.13 14.42
N GLU A 794 -29.42 -5.83 15.34
CA GLU A 794 -29.03 -7.23 15.13
C GLU A 794 -30.12 -8.17 15.64
N ILE A 795 -30.45 -9.20 14.86
CA ILE A 795 -31.41 -10.26 15.23
C ILE A 795 -30.82 -11.64 14.99
N GLY A 796 -31.19 -12.60 15.84
CA GLY A 796 -30.87 -14.01 15.66
C GLY A 796 -29.55 -14.50 16.25
N GLY A 797 -28.55 -13.63 16.43
CA GLY A 797 -27.29 -13.92 17.11
C GLY A 797 -27.23 -13.41 18.56
N ASP A 798 -26.23 -13.90 19.31
CA ASP A 798 -26.00 -13.52 20.73
C ASP A 798 -24.86 -12.50 20.92
N GLN A 799 -24.07 -12.27 19.88
CA GLN A 799 -22.91 -11.38 19.91
C GLN A 799 -22.87 -10.50 18.65
N PRO A 800 -22.31 -9.27 18.75
CA PRO A 800 -22.16 -8.39 17.60
C PRO A 800 -21.35 -9.02 16.48
N VAL A 801 -21.75 -8.87 15.22
CA VAL A 801 -20.96 -9.40 14.09
C VAL A 801 -20.11 -8.34 13.41
N TYR A 802 -20.68 -7.15 13.14
CA TYR A 802 -20.00 -6.05 12.46
C TYR A 802 -20.12 -4.73 13.23
N PRO A 803 -19.44 -4.60 14.39
CA PRO A 803 -19.59 -3.41 15.26
C PRO A 803 -19.19 -2.09 14.59
N ASP A 804 -18.31 -2.15 13.58
CA ASP A 804 -17.84 -0.98 12.82
C ASP A 804 -18.59 -0.77 11.48
N LEU A 805 -19.74 -1.42 11.28
CA LEU A 805 -20.55 -1.27 10.07
C LEU A 805 -20.85 0.19 9.75
N LEU A 806 -21.43 0.92 10.72
CA LEU A 806 -21.78 2.34 10.54
C LEU A 806 -20.55 3.24 10.43
N LYS A 807 -19.43 2.92 11.11
CA LYS A 807 -18.17 3.66 10.93
C LYS A 807 -17.67 3.52 9.49
N THR A 808 -17.73 2.32 8.93
CA THR A 808 -17.31 2.05 7.55
C THR A 808 -18.26 2.69 6.55
N LEU A 809 -19.57 2.63 6.81
CA LEU A 809 -20.59 3.30 6.01
C LEU A 809 -20.41 4.82 6.04
N ASP A 810 -20.14 5.42 7.20
CA ASP A 810 -19.80 6.85 7.34
C ASP A 810 -18.59 7.21 6.48
N LEU A 811 -17.52 6.42 6.54
CA LEU A 811 -16.33 6.63 5.72
C LEU A 811 -16.68 6.61 4.23
N VAL A 812 -17.43 5.61 3.77
CA VAL A 812 -17.82 5.49 2.36
C VAL A 812 -18.74 6.64 1.93
N MET A 813 -19.79 6.94 2.69
CA MET A 813 -20.76 7.98 2.37
C MET A 813 -20.18 9.39 2.47
N THR A 814 -19.35 9.64 3.47
CA THR A 814 -18.66 10.93 3.63
C THR A 814 -17.65 11.13 2.50
N SER A 815 -16.88 10.10 2.16
CA SER A 815 -15.93 10.12 1.05
C SER A 815 -16.65 10.42 -0.28
N ASN A 816 -17.68 9.65 -0.62
CA ASN A 816 -18.37 9.75 -1.92
C ASN A 816 -19.33 10.95 -2.04
N TYR A 817 -20.12 11.23 -1.00
CA TYR A 817 -21.28 12.13 -1.06
C TYR A 817 -21.23 13.29 -0.06
N ARG A 818 -20.11 13.46 0.67
CA ARG A 818 -20.00 14.43 1.78
C ARG A 818 -21.18 14.30 2.77
N THR A 819 -21.68 13.08 2.95
CA THR A 819 -22.81 12.78 3.84
C THR A 819 -22.29 12.00 5.03
N ARG A 820 -22.32 12.62 6.21
CA ARG A 820 -21.97 11.93 7.45
C ARG A 820 -23.08 10.99 7.86
N ILE A 821 -22.72 9.76 8.20
CA ILE A 821 -23.65 8.81 8.81
C ILE A 821 -23.57 8.96 10.32
N VAL A 822 -24.71 9.31 10.92
CA VAL A 822 -24.85 9.46 12.36
C VAL A 822 -25.57 8.24 12.90
N ASP A 823 -24.92 7.52 13.80
CA ASP A 823 -25.53 6.41 14.53
C ASP A 823 -26.57 6.96 15.50
N ALA A 824 -27.84 6.70 15.24
CA ALA A 824 -28.97 7.20 16.02
C ALA A 824 -29.21 6.40 17.32
N LYS A 825 -28.44 5.33 17.59
CA LYS A 825 -28.46 4.49 18.81
C LYS A 825 -29.80 4.44 19.53
N ASP A 826 -30.64 3.48 19.15
CA ASP A 826 -31.97 3.24 19.72
C ASP A 826 -32.98 4.40 19.63
N GLY A 827 -32.62 5.51 18.96
CA GLY A 827 -33.52 6.60 18.59
C GLY A 827 -34.20 6.40 17.23
N GLU A 828 -35.13 7.32 16.92
CA GLU A 828 -35.78 7.40 15.61
C GLU A 828 -34.76 7.82 14.54
N ALA A 829 -34.76 7.10 13.42
CA ALA A 829 -33.91 7.37 12.27
C ALA A 829 -34.70 7.11 11.00
N PRO A 830 -34.43 7.80 9.88
CA PRO A 830 -35.04 7.50 8.60
C PRO A 830 -34.74 6.08 8.07
N LEU A 831 -33.59 5.52 8.46
CA LEU A 831 -33.13 4.20 8.04
C LEU A 831 -32.87 3.29 9.24
N LEU A 832 -33.48 2.11 9.24
CA LEU A 832 -33.15 0.99 10.13
C LEU A 832 -32.47 -0.13 9.34
N TRP A 833 -31.21 -0.39 9.67
CA TRP A 833 -30.42 -1.49 9.12
C TRP A 833 -30.49 -2.70 10.05
N VAL A 834 -31.27 -3.70 9.65
CA VAL A 834 -31.45 -4.96 10.35
C VAL A 834 -30.44 -5.99 9.84
N MET A 835 -29.55 -6.47 10.70
CA MET A 835 -28.63 -7.57 10.41
C MET A 835 -29.16 -8.87 10.99
N VAL A 836 -29.36 -9.89 10.14
CA VAL A 836 -29.73 -11.24 10.57
C VAL A 836 -28.44 -12.01 10.84
N THR A 837 -28.05 -12.10 12.11
CA THR A 837 -26.74 -12.60 12.56
C THR A 837 -26.76 -14.04 13.06
N GLY A 838 -27.92 -14.69 13.07
CA GLY A 838 -28.05 -16.08 13.48
C GLY A 838 -29.45 -16.66 13.28
N PRO A 839 -29.66 -17.93 13.68
CA PRO A 839 -30.89 -18.68 13.39
C PRO A 839 -32.04 -18.38 14.36
N LYS A 840 -31.83 -17.65 15.46
CA LYS A 840 -32.89 -17.40 16.44
C LYS A 840 -33.92 -16.42 15.85
N ALA A 841 -35.20 -16.61 16.20
CA ALA A 841 -36.22 -15.63 15.88
C ALA A 841 -35.96 -14.31 16.61
N PRO A 842 -36.36 -13.15 16.04
CA PRO A 842 -36.28 -11.88 16.75
C PRO A 842 -37.15 -11.91 18.01
N THR A 843 -36.67 -11.24 19.06
CA THR A 843 -37.43 -11.07 20.32
C THR A 843 -38.66 -10.19 20.10
N GLU A 844 -39.58 -10.19 21.06
CA GLU A 844 -40.77 -9.33 21.00
C GLU A 844 -40.40 -7.83 20.93
N ALA A 845 -39.37 -7.41 21.67
CA ALA A 845 -38.87 -6.04 21.63
C ALA A 845 -38.27 -5.67 20.25
N GLN A 846 -37.50 -6.57 19.64
CA GLN A 846 -36.95 -6.38 18.29
C GLN A 846 -38.08 -6.32 17.25
N THR A 847 -39.06 -7.21 17.36
CA THR A 847 -40.24 -7.27 16.50
C THR A 847 -41.06 -5.99 16.59
N LYS A 848 -41.30 -5.48 17.81
CA LYS A 848 -41.98 -4.20 18.05
C LYS A 848 -41.19 -3.04 17.44
N ARG A 849 -39.87 -2.98 17.63
CA ARG A 849 -39.02 -1.92 17.06
C ARG A 849 -39.09 -1.86 15.54
N ILE A 850 -39.04 -3.01 14.87
CA ILE A 850 -39.16 -3.08 13.41
C ILE A 850 -40.55 -2.57 12.97
N ARG A 851 -41.61 -2.99 13.68
CA ARG A 851 -42.97 -2.56 13.39
C ARG A 851 -43.13 -1.04 13.54
N ASP A 852 -42.77 -0.51 14.70
CA ASP A 852 -42.89 0.91 15.03
C ASP A 852 -42.12 1.78 14.01
N HIS A 853 -40.94 1.33 13.57
CA HIS A 853 -40.13 2.04 12.56
C HIS A 853 -40.82 2.11 11.20
N VAL A 854 -41.37 0.99 10.71
CA VAL A 854 -42.05 0.95 9.41
C VAL A 854 -43.39 1.69 9.45
N GLU A 855 -44.15 1.55 10.54
CA GLU A 855 -45.42 2.28 10.75
C GLU A 855 -45.19 3.79 10.88
N GLY A 856 -44.02 4.21 11.37
CA GLY A 856 -43.57 5.61 11.40
C GLY A 856 -43.07 6.15 10.06
N GLY A 857 -43.12 5.37 8.97
CA GLY A 857 -42.66 5.78 7.64
C GLY A 857 -41.16 5.64 7.41
N GLY A 858 -40.45 4.90 8.26
CA GLY A 858 -39.03 4.64 8.12
C GLY A 858 -38.71 3.57 7.07
N PHE A 859 -37.52 3.67 6.47
CA PHE A 859 -37.02 2.71 5.47
C PHE A 859 -36.25 1.56 6.14
N LEU A 860 -36.40 0.34 5.63
CA LEU A 860 -35.75 -0.86 6.15
C LEU A 860 -34.68 -1.38 5.18
N ILE A 861 -33.49 -1.69 5.69
CA ILE A 861 -32.53 -2.58 5.02
C ILE A 861 -32.42 -3.83 5.87
N VAL A 862 -32.68 -5.00 5.29
CA VAL A 862 -32.47 -6.29 5.95
C VAL A 862 -31.32 -7.01 5.26
N ASP A 863 -30.28 -7.32 6.01
CA ASP A 863 -29.06 -7.93 5.53
C ASP A 863 -28.84 -9.28 6.21
N VAL A 864 -28.80 -10.36 5.42
CA VAL A 864 -28.56 -11.70 5.94
C VAL A 864 -27.06 -11.95 6.02
N VAL A 865 -26.52 -11.90 7.24
CA VAL A 865 -25.11 -12.17 7.49
C VAL A 865 -24.77 -13.61 7.10
N THR A 866 -23.60 -13.82 6.52
CA THR A 866 -23.16 -15.03 5.79
C THR A 866 -23.97 -15.40 4.55
N GLY A 867 -25.11 -14.75 4.28
CA GLY A 867 -26.08 -15.11 3.25
C GLY A 867 -26.73 -16.48 3.46
N SER A 868 -26.90 -16.90 4.72
CA SER A 868 -27.58 -18.16 5.09
C SER A 868 -29.05 -18.13 4.69
N GLU A 869 -29.45 -19.02 3.77
CA GLU A 869 -30.85 -19.13 3.33
C GLU A 869 -31.82 -19.40 4.49
N ALA A 870 -31.42 -20.31 5.41
CA ALA A 870 -32.23 -20.66 6.56
C ALA A 870 -32.47 -19.47 7.49
N TRP A 871 -31.46 -18.61 7.67
CA TRP A 871 -31.59 -17.41 8.49
C TRP A 871 -32.47 -16.37 7.80
N GLY A 872 -32.29 -16.20 6.48
CA GLY A 872 -33.10 -15.30 5.66
C GLY A 872 -34.58 -15.65 5.69
N GLU A 873 -34.94 -16.93 5.49
CA GLU A 873 -36.33 -17.39 5.53
C GLU A 873 -36.96 -17.23 6.91
N ALA A 874 -36.21 -17.52 7.98
CA ALA A 874 -36.69 -17.30 9.35
C ALA A 874 -36.94 -15.80 9.63
N ALA A 875 -36.05 -14.92 9.18
CA ALA A 875 -36.23 -13.47 9.29
C ALA A 875 -37.44 -12.99 8.48
N LEU A 876 -37.64 -13.47 7.26
CA LEU A 876 -38.82 -13.14 6.44
C LEU A 876 -40.12 -13.58 7.09
N ALA A 877 -40.16 -14.79 7.67
CA ALA A 877 -41.32 -15.26 8.42
C ALA A 877 -41.63 -14.37 9.63
N ALA A 878 -40.59 -13.94 10.35
CA ALA A 878 -40.74 -13.02 11.47
C ALA A 878 -41.24 -11.63 11.03
N LEU A 879 -40.70 -11.08 9.93
CA LEU A 879 -41.16 -9.81 9.36
C LEU A 879 -42.62 -9.86 8.91
N ARG A 880 -43.07 -10.95 8.27
CA ARG A 880 -44.50 -11.15 7.90
C ARG A 880 -45.41 -11.19 9.12
N THR A 881 -44.91 -11.69 10.23
CA THR A 881 -45.64 -11.72 11.52
C THR A 881 -45.66 -10.34 12.17
N ALA A 882 -44.54 -9.61 12.10
CA ALA A 882 -44.40 -8.25 12.65
C ALA A 882 -45.27 -7.23 11.89
N LEU A 883 -45.37 -7.40 10.57
CA LEU A 883 -46.00 -6.47 9.63
C LEU A 883 -47.07 -7.21 8.81
N PRO A 884 -48.29 -7.39 9.36
CA PRO A 884 -49.37 -8.06 8.65
C PRO A 884 -49.67 -7.37 7.30
N GLY A 885 -49.69 -8.16 6.22
CA GLY A 885 -49.89 -7.64 4.86
C GLY A 885 -48.59 -7.28 4.12
N MET A 886 -47.42 -7.42 4.76
CA MET A 886 -46.14 -7.32 4.06
C MET A 886 -46.02 -8.39 2.98
N THR A 887 -45.60 -7.98 1.79
CA THR A 887 -45.19 -8.90 0.71
C THR A 887 -43.76 -8.62 0.27
N THR A 888 -43.15 -9.60 -0.40
CA THR A 888 -41.81 -9.48 -0.96
C THR A 888 -41.83 -9.77 -2.44
N THR A 889 -41.22 -8.92 -3.25
CA THR A 889 -41.06 -9.19 -4.70
C THR A 889 -39.60 -9.14 -5.09
N GLN A 890 -39.16 -10.06 -5.94
CA GLN A 890 -37.80 -10.04 -6.46
C GLN A 890 -37.50 -8.71 -7.15
N MET A 891 -36.38 -8.09 -6.77
CA MET A 891 -35.94 -6.82 -7.33
C MET A 891 -35.43 -7.02 -8.76
N ARG A 892 -35.95 -6.22 -9.70
CA ARG A 892 -35.52 -6.25 -11.11
C ARG A 892 -34.16 -5.56 -11.27
N THR A 893 -33.37 -5.95 -12.26
CA THR A 893 -32.04 -5.35 -12.55
C THR A 893 -32.08 -3.87 -12.93
N LEU A 894 -33.24 -3.37 -13.37
CA LEU A 894 -33.48 -1.96 -13.66
C LEU A 894 -33.91 -1.14 -12.44
N HIS A 895 -34.06 -1.78 -11.27
CA HIS A 895 -34.39 -1.07 -10.03
C HIS A 895 -33.30 -0.02 -9.71
N PRO A 896 -33.66 1.16 -9.16
CA PRO A 896 -32.70 2.19 -8.77
C PRO A 896 -31.58 1.70 -7.86
N THR A 897 -31.85 0.74 -6.97
CA THR A 897 -30.82 0.11 -6.12
C THR A 897 -29.71 -0.58 -6.92
N TYR A 898 -30.02 -1.15 -8.09
CA TYR A 898 -29.02 -1.79 -8.96
C TYR A 898 -28.39 -0.81 -9.94
N THR A 899 -29.18 0.08 -10.52
CA THR A 899 -28.71 1.00 -11.56
C THR A 899 -28.02 2.23 -11.00
N GLY A 900 -28.21 2.52 -9.72
CA GLY A 900 -27.85 3.79 -9.09
C GLY A 900 -28.74 4.96 -9.52
N LYS A 901 -29.70 4.79 -10.43
CA LYS A 901 -30.55 5.87 -10.95
C LYS A 901 -31.68 6.19 -9.98
N ILE A 902 -31.35 6.86 -8.88
CA ILE A 902 -32.25 7.19 -7.79
C ILE A 902 -32.74 8.63 -7.99
N PRO A 903 -34.04 8.94 -8.00
CA PRO A 903 -34.50 10.30 -8.29
C PRO A 903 -33.84 11.35 -7.38
N GLY A 904 -33.36 12.44 -7.98
CA GLY A 904 -32.67 13.52 -7.26
C GLY A 904 -31.22 13.22 -6.84
N THR A 905 -30.71 12.00 -7.02
CA THR A 905 -29.30 11.66 -6.77
C THR A 905 -28.78 10.68 -7.83
N GLN A 906 -27.55 10.21 -7.69
CA GLN A 906 -27.11 9.04 -8.45
C GLN A 906 -26.11 8.23 -7.63
N GLY A 907 -26.45 6.96 -7.49
CA GLY A 907 -25.63 5.91 -6.94
C GLY A 907 -24.74 5.24 -8.00
N PHE A 908 -24.21 4.08 -7.65
CA PHE A 908 -23.35 3.29 -8.53
C PHE A 908 -24.17 2.36 -9.43
N ASP A 909 -23.71 2.17 -10.67
CA ASP A 909 -24.22 1.06 -11.49
C ASP A 909 -23.60 -0.26 -11.00
N ALA A 910 -24.38 -1.00 -10.21
CA ALA A 910 -24.00 -2.27 -9.59
C ALA A 910 -24.58 -3.49 -10.33
N ARG A 911 -25.11 -3.31 -11.55
CA ARG A 911 -25.71 -4.40 -12.34
C ARG A 911 -24.71 -5.50 -12.71
N GLY A 912 -23.43 -5.17 -12.82
CA GLY A 912 -22.34 -6.12 -13.07
C GLY A 912 -21.77 -6.77 -11.80
N GLY A 913 -22.49 -6.67 -10.67
CA GLY A 913 -22.00 -7.08 -9.36
C GLY A 913 -21.44 -8.51 -9.30
N ALA A 914 -20.27 -8.65 -8.68
CA ALA A 914 -19.59 -9.94 -8.55
C ALA A 914 -19.87 -10.57 -7.18
N LEU A 915 -20.22 -11.86 -7.20
CA LEU A 915 -20.24 -12.73 -6.03
C LEU A 915 -18.81 -13.16 -5.65
N ARG A 916 -18.61 -13.55 -4.40
CA ARG A 916 -17.33 -14.08 -3.93
C ARG A 916 -16.93 -15.36 -4.68
N LYS A 917 -15.64 -15.51 -4.93
CA LYS A 917 -15.09 -16.58 -5.79
C LYS A 917 -15.24 -17.96 -5.18
N SER A 918 -15.19 -18.09 -3.85
CA SER A 918 -15.44 -19.35 -3.13
C SER A 918 -16.80 -19.97 -3.47
N MET A 919 -17.76 -19.18 -3.98
CA MET A 919 -19.09 -19.62 -4.41
C MET A 919 -19.19 -19.94 -5.91
N THR A 920 -18.21 -19.54 -6.72
CA THR A 920 -18.28 -19.66 -8.20
C THR A 920 -18.16 -21.10 -8.73
N SER A 921 -17.77 -22.07 -7.89
CA SER A 921 -17.71 -23.49 -8.28
C SER A 921 -18.98 -24.27 -7.96
N GLU A 922 -19.80 -23.84 -6.99
CA GLU A 922 -21.03 -24.56 -6.59
C GLU A 922 -22.34 -23.89 -7.04
N LEU A 923 -22.39 -22.57 -7.27
CA LEU A 923 -23.66 -21.81 -7.38
C LEU A 923 -23.90 -21.07 -8.71
N VAL A 924 -23.06 -21.29 -9.73
CA VAL A 924 -23.18 -20.61 -11.05
C VAL A 924 -24.23 -21.27 -11.95
N GLN A 925 -25.39 -21.65 -11.40
CA GLN A 925 -26.56 -21.93 -12.25
C GLN A 925 -27.45 -20.69 -12.46
N ASN A 926 -27.48 -19.69 -11.55
CA ASN A 926 -28.38 -18.52 -11.71
C ASN A 926 -27.77 -17.11 -11.53
N GLY A 927 -26.51 -16.97 -11.08
CA GLY A 927 -25.65 -15.80 -11.36
C GLY A 927 -26.15 -14.38 -11.04
N ARG A 928 -27.03 -14.17 -10.04
CA ARG A 928 -27.49 -12.81 -9.66
C ARG A 928 -27.43 -12.57 -8.15
N SER A 929 -27.07 -11.35 -7.77
CA SER A 929 -27.42 -10.80 -6.46
C SER A 929 -28.95 -10.80 -6.34
N GLU A 930 -29.49 -11.37 -5.27
CA GLU A 930 -30.93 -11.51 -5.05
C GLU A 930 -31.32 -10.54 -3.96
N PHE A 931 -31.89 -9.42 -4.41
CA PHE A 931 -32.52 -8.45 -3.54
C PHE A 931 -34.02 -8.63 -3.70
N SER A 932 -34.76 -8.48 -2.62
CA SER A 932 -36.22 -8.39 -2.64
C SER A 932 -36.63 -7.00 -2.18
N VAL A 933 -37.65 -6.46 -2.83
CA VAL A 933 -38.32 -5.24 -2.36
C VAL A 933 -39.34 -5.66 -1.30
N LEU A 934 -39.33 -4.98 -0.16
CA LEU A 934 -40.31 -5.14 0.90
C LEU A 934 -41.46 -4.17 0.67
N LYS A 935 -42.68 -4.70 0.58
CA LYS A 935 -43.88 -3.93 0.21
C LYS A 935 -44.93 -3.99 1.30
N GLY A 936 -45.45 -2.83 1.65
CA GLY A 936 -46.56 -2.64 2.57
C GLY A 936 -47.79 -2.10 1.86
N LYS A 937 -48.76 -1.64 2.65
CA LYS A 937 -50.00 -1.04 2.13
C LYS A 937 -49.75 0.25 1.34
N ASP A 938 -48.80 1.06 1.81
CA ASP A 938 -48.54 2.41 1.31
C ASP A 938 -47.38 2.48 0.30
N GLY A 939 -46.80 1.33 -0.06
CA GLY A 939 -45.74 1.22 -1.08
C GLY A 939 -44.56 0.38 -0.65
N ASP A 940 -43.42 0.62 -1.30
CA ASP A 940 -42.15 -0.03 -1.02
C ASP A 940 -41.51 0.65 0.21
N PHE A 941 -41.26 -0.09 1.29
CA PHE A 941 -40.71 0.47 2.54
C PHE A 941 -39.31 -0.06 2.87
N GLY A 942 -38.74 -0.90 2.02
CA GLY A 942 -37.41 -1.44 2.29
C GLY A 942 -36.88 -2.43 1.27
N VAL A 943 -35.68 -2.90 1.57
CA VAL A 943 -34.90 -3.84 0.77
C VAL A 943 -34.44 -4.98 1.64
N PHE A 944 -34.57 -6.20 1.14
CA PHE A 944 -34.06 -7.42 1.75
C PHE A 944 -32.93 -8.00 0.88
N SER A 945 -31.72 -8.08 1.43
CA SER A 945 -30.56 -8.71 0.81
C SER A 945 -30.46 -10.16 1.26
N HIS A 946 -30.57 -11.10 0.32
CA HIS A 946 -30.34 -12.53 0.57
C HIS A 946 -28.85 -12.89 0.68
N TYR A 947 -27.97 -11.96 0.32
CA TYR A 947 -26.53 -12.08 0.39
C TYR A 947 -25.97 -11.16 1.46
N ASP A 948 -24.83 -11.55 2.03
CA ASP A 948 -24.14 -10.75 3.04
C ASP A 948 -23.57 -9.47 2.41
N LEU A 949 -24.21 -8.34 2.72
CA LEU A 949 -23.82 -7.00 2.31
C LEU A 949 -22.79 -6.39 3.29
N SER A 950 -23.01 -6.58 4.59
CA SER A 950 -22.21 -6.00 5.68
C SER A 950 -20.75 -6.46 5.64
N SER A 951 -20.52 -7.74 5.38
CA SER A 951 -19.17 -8.32 5.26
C SER A 951 -18.37 -7.64 4.14
N GLY A 952 -18.97 -7.44 2.98
CA GLY A 952 -18.30 -6.78 1.85
C GLY A 952 -18.10 -5.29 2.08
N LEU A 953 -19.08 -4.60 2.69
CA LEU A 953 -18.95 -3.20 3.10
C LEU A 953 -17.79 -3.00 4.08
N THR A 954 -17.64 -3.90 5.04
CA THR A 954 -16.58 -3.90 6.07
C THR A 954 -15.31 -4.67 5.66
N TYR A 955 -15.16 -5.04 4.38
CA TYR A 955 -13.98 -5.76 3.86
C TYR A 955 -13.71 -7.13 4.50
N ASN A 956 -14.64 -7.68 5.28
CA ASN A 956 -14.51 -8.98 5.94
C ASN A 956 -14.71 -10.13 4.95
N GLN A 957 -13.60 -10.65 4.44
CA GLN A 957 -13.54 -11.83 3.59
C GLN A 957 -13.28 -13.09 4.44
N PHE A 958 -14.03 -14.15 4.17
CA PHE A 958 -13.88 -15.46 4.83
C PHE A 958 -14.60 -16.56 4.03
N PRO A 959 -14.08 -17.80 4.07
CA PRO A 959 -14.65 -18.93 3.34
C PRO A 959 -16.07 -19.29 3.78
N GLY A 960 -16.89 -19.76 2.83
CA GLY A 960 -18.27 -20.19 3.10
C GLY A 960 -19.29 -19.05 3.20
N CYS A 961 -18.88 -17.79 3.07
CA CYS A 961 -19.78 -16.66 3.02
C CYS A 961 -20.49 -16.56 1.66
N ARG A 962 -21.82 -16.67 1.65
CA ARG A 962 -22.69 -16.26 0.52
C ARG A 962 -22.81 -14.74 0.48
N GLY A 963 -21.70 -14.08 0.17
CA GLY A 963 -21.57 -12.63 0.19
C GLY A 963 -21.19 -12.02 -1.15
N LEU A 964 -21.32 -10.70 -1.22
CA LEU A 964 -20.86 -9.90 -2.34
C LEU A 964 -19.35 -9.61 -2.22
N THR A 965 -18.69 -9.35 -3.35
CA THR A 965 -17.32 -8.81 -3.30
C THR A 965 -17.33 -7.43 -2.65
N PRO A 966 -16.24 -7.00 -1.96
CA PRO A 966 -16.24 -5.70 -1.28
C PRO A 966 -16.61 -4.51 -2.18
N PRO A 967 -16.11 -4.37 -3.43
CA PRO A 967 -16.53 -3.28 -4.31
C PRO A 967 -18.05 -3.28 -4.58
N THR A 968 -18.62 -4.43 -4.93
CA THR A 968 -20.05 -4.56 -5.22
C THR A 968 -20.91 -4.30 -3.98
N ALA A 969 -20.51 -4.83 -2.82
CA ALA A 969 -21.22 -4.62 -1.57
C ALA A 969 -21.30 -3.14 -1.20
N ARG A 970 -20.19 -2.40 -1.33
CA ARG A 970 -20.19 -0.95 -1.08
C ARG A 970 -21.09 -0.19 -2.04
N GLN A 971 -21.05 -0.52 -3.33
CA GLN A 971 -21.89 0.11 -4.34
C GLN A 971 -23.39 -0.08 -4.00
N LEU A 972 -23.80 -1.30 -3.67
CA LEU A 972 -25.19 -1.61 -3.32
C LEU A 972 -25.60 -1.02 -1.98
N ALA A 973 -24.73 -1.04 -0.96
CA ALA A 973 -24.98 -0.43 0.34
C ALA A 973 -25.23 1.08 0.21
N VAL A 974 -24.38 1.78 -0.55
CA VAL A 974 -24.57 3.20 -0.87
C VAL A 974 -25.93 3.41 -1.55
N ASN A 975 -26.25 2.62 -2.57
CA ASN A 975 -27.50 2.78 -3.30
C ASN A 975 -28.72 2.56 -2.39
N CYS A 976 -28.64 1.65 -1.42
CA CYS A 976 -29.70 1.45 -0.43
C CYS A 976 -29.84 2.65 0.52
N VAL A 977 -28.73 3.26 0.96
CA VAL A 977 -28.77 4.47 1.78
C VAL A 977 -29.35 5.65 1.00
N LEU A 978 -28.93 5.85 -0.25
CA LEU A 978 -29.48 6.91 -1.11
C LEU A 978 -30.97 6.71 -1.40
N GLN A 979 -31.44 5.46 -1.51
CA GLN A 979 -32.86 5.14 -1.59
C GLN A 979 -33.60 5.52 -0.30
N ALA A 980 -33.03 5.20 0.87
CA ALA A 980 -33.59 5.60 2.15
C ALA A 980 -33.67 7.13 2.30
N MET A 981 -32.64 7.87 1.88
CA MET A 981 -32.64 9.34 1.85
C MET A 981 -33.73 9.91 0.93
N PHE A 982 -33.97 9.25 -0.21
CA PHE A 982 -35.04 9.65 -1.11
C PHE A 982 -36.43 9.37 -0.51
N HIS A 983 -36.60 8.22 0.13
CA HIS A 983 -37.84 7.83 0.81
C HIS A 983 -38.19 8.77 1.97
N ASP A 984 -37.20 9.11 2.80
CA ASP A 984 -37.34 10.04 3.93
C ASP A 984 -37.90 11.40 3.50
N LYS A 985 -37.49 11.90 2.33
CA LYS A 985 -38.01 13.16 1.80
C LYS A 985 -39.42 13.11 1.25
N GLN A 986 -39.91 11.93 0.88
CA GLN A 986 -41.27 11.80 0.35
C GLN A 986 -42.31 11.80 1.47
N ASN A 987 -41.89 11.44 2.68
CA ASN A 987 -42.70 11.38 3.90
C ASN A 987 -42.52 12.65 4.73
#